data_AF-A0A0N0KJI3-F1
#
_entry.id   AF-A0A0N0KJI3-F1
#
_cell.length_a   1.000
_cell.length_b   1.000
_cell.length_c   1.000
_cell.angle_alpha   90.00
_cell.angle_beta   90.00
_cell.angle_gamma   90.00
#
_symmetry.space_group_name_H-M   'P 1'
#
loop_
_entity.id
_entity.type
_entity.pdbx_description
1 polymer ?
#
loop_
_entity_poly.entity_id
_entity_poly.type
_entity_poly.pdbx_seq_one_letter_code
_entity_poly.pdbx_strand_id
1 'polypeptide(L)'
;MATSTIKEFLDAAASSGRFIIDPRERRKAQEIIRFWTAELITRGVNDWALPALARPQLQSAEPKRESAADAREQVPAGVAGSDEELVRSRAIVRISASARQWRESTDDGWLLQGDALREAERYVRDDDDIRALVDASRIAETQRSRRKIGILSTLVIVLLVFAGVVTYLLVRAVENQREIEQTLGAEQETSDAKDDLNKQLQESLNDQAKEALERQDQLDSRMAALQDVAKLLHRLRDQGQVNADEIPTILRPFVAALDQPPSLAPVAVDQFMRGYDSGFLQTSLVRNRSQAGAIGTFTIPLPSLTAAGRETAYEGGRPLPSINFSVVLDTVRRMPVFSAVNLQRSKIVSVERPIGTFQVDPRVPEQAQLSPEAFAGTDLDRGRLVNARDIAWGDAFSDDPESAGRIAFGVTNVMTNVTPRYPAFNRGPWVGFERYAREQFSEKSDRIIIFTGPIFGADDPTIDGMRVPQQFWKVLIASDPSSPGRLIVEGYVVPQDGGSMPAPFSPEAYRTRLAAIERLAKLDFGEMVRAADIASPSTARLAIPATQTGKDLVALLVQAQGADAEARASAMTQLMAAIRDLQGHESDLRPLADAIPSIAKSFASLGPEAQINMLTLLAAIPKTRWDSESWIDIKATARRALADAAAALGGCADTSQACTLMAGLKPKLDWSLASGRTILVRFAGLRRNDVKATDDKLKMLGWDIAAEDRTALAGGFNEVRYPDNEEDRRAAEVLAADLRALGRSSVRATKASGPAKSLEVWLSI
;
A
#
# COMPACT_ATOMS: atom_id res chain seq x y z
N MET A 1 19.52 11.28 35.35
CA MET A 1 19.11 10.91 36.72
C MET A 1 18.12 9.77 36.62
N ALA A 2 18.32 8.71 37.41
CA ALA A 2 17.47 7.53 37.39
C ALA A 2 16.06 7.88 37.92
N THR A 3 15.03 7.24 37.37
CA THR A 3 13.62 7.45 37.76
C THR A 3 13.39 7.24 39.26
N SER A 4 14.19 6.39 39.92
CA SER A 4 14.20 6.20 41.37
C SER A 4 14.59 7.45 42.14
N THR A 5 15.59 8.20 41.66
CA THR A 5 16.11 9.41 42.32
C THR A 5 15.07 10.53 42.38
N ILE A 6 14.21 10.65 41.37
CA ILE A 6 13.15 11.67 41.34
C ILE A 6 12.01 11.29 42.31
N LYS A 7 11.66 10.00 42.42
CA LYS A 7 10.67 9.54 43.41
C LYS A 7 11.14 9.79 44.84
N GLU A 8 12.38 9.44 45.16
CA GLU A 8 12.98 9.70 46.47
C GLU A 8 13.01 11.21 46.81
N PHE A 9 13.34 12.04 45.83
CA PHE A 9 13.30 13.50 45.97
C PHE A 9 11.89 14.01 46.26
N LEU A 10 10.88 13.52 45.53
CA LEU A 10 9.48 13.94 45.70
C LEU A 10 8.94 13.58 47.09
N ASP A 11 9.26 12.40 47.60
CA ASP A 11 8.85 11.97 48.95
C ASP A 11 9.53 12.83 50.04
N ALA A 12 10.82 13.10 49.89
CA ALA A 12 11.55 13.98 50.80
C ALA A 12 10.99 15.41 50.79
N ALA A 13 10.74 15.97 49.60
CA ALA A 13 10.21 17.32 49.40
C ALA A 13 8.77 17.48 49.91
N ALA A 14 7.92 16.47 49.74
CA ALA A 14 6.58 16.47 50.34
C ALA A 14 6.66 16.51 51.88
N SER A 15 7.59 15.74 52.46
CA SER A 15 7.76 15.62 53.90
C SER A 15 8.31 16.89 54.57
N SER A 16 9.09 17.72 53.86
CA SER A 16 9.61 18.99 54.38
C SER A 16 8.54 20.05 54.56
N GLY A 17 7.34 19.84 53.98
CA GLY A 17 6.17 20.69 54.22
C GLY A 17 5.84 20.88 55.70
N ARG A 18 6.23 19.96 56.59
CA ARG A 18 6.03 20.11 58.04
C ARG A 18 6.74 21.33 58.66
N PHE A 19 7.78 21.85 58.02
CA PHE A 19 8.59 22.97 58.49
C PHE A 19 8.26 24.31 57.79
N ILE A 20 7.46 24.28 56.73
CA ILE A 20 7.11 25.49 55.96
C ILE A 20 5.77 26.02 56.48
N ILE A 21 5.80 27.08 57.29
CA ILE A 21 4.62 27.64 57.93
C ILE A 21 3.94 28.70 57.04
N ASP A 22 4.72 29.52 56.33
CA ASP A 22 4.20 30.61 55.50
C ASP A 22 3.38 30.07 54.29
N PRO A 23 2.10 30.46 54.12
CA PRO A 23 1.26 30.00 53.02
C PRO A 23 1.80 30.30 51.61
N ARG A 24 2.55 31.40 51.42
CA ARG A 24 3.14 31.78 50.13
C ARG A 24 4.33 30.89 49.78
N GLU A 25 5.17 30.57 50.76
CA GLU A 25 6.30 29.65 50.58
C GLU A 25 5.83 28.22 50.34
N ARG A 26 4.77 27.80 51.04
CA ARG A 26 4.11 26.50 50.78
C ARG A 26 3.61 26.37 49.35
N ARG A 27 3.06 27.45 48.77
CA ARG A 27 2.59 27.45 47.38
C ARG A 27 3.74 27.24 46.39
N LYS A 28 4.85 27.97 46.57
CA LYS A 28 6.07 27.81 45.74
C LYS A 28 6.67 26.41 45.87
N ALA A 29 6.76 25.87 47.09
CA ALA A 29 7.23 24.51 47.31
C ALA A 29 6.33 23.45 46.64
N GLN A 30 5.01 23.67 46.63
CA GLN A 30 4.07 22.78 45.95
C GLN A 30 4.18 22.86 44.41
N GLU A 31 4.54 24.01 43.85
CA GLU A 31 4.80 24.17 42.41
C GLU A 31 6.06 23.41 41.98
N ILE A 32 7.12 23.39 42.81
CA ILE A 32 8.33 22.60 42.56
C ILE A 32 7.99 21.10 42.54
N ILE A 33 7.17 20.62 43.49
CA ILE A 33 6.72 19.22 43.52
C ILE A 33 5.90 18.88 42.26
N ARG A 34 5.02 19.79 41.80
CA ARG A 34 4.24 19.61 40.57
C ARG A 34 5.13 19.51 39.33
N PHE A 35 6.15 20.36 39.23
CA PHE A 35 7.10 20.33 38.12
C PHE A 35 7.82 18.99 38.01
N TRP A 36 8.40 18.50 39.11
CA TRP A 36 9.11 17.22 39.12
C TRP A 36 8.18 16.00 38.97
N THR A 37 6.92 16.12 39.40
CA THR A 37 5.90 15.09 39.12
C THR A 37 5.57 15.05 37.63
N ALA A 38 5.40 16.20 36.96
CA ALA A 38 5.18 16.24 35.52
C ALA A 38 6.35 15.64 34.72
N GLU A 39 7.59 15.82 35.19
CA GLU A 39 8.77 15.20 34.60
C GLU A 39 8.82 13.66 34.76
N LEU A 40 8.17 13.10 35.79
CA LEU A 40 8.00 11.63 35.89
C LEU A 40 6.99 11.10 34.86
N ILE A 41 5.95 11.88 34.56
CA ILE A 41 4.92 11.52 33.58
C ILE A 41 5.50 11.50 32.16
N THR A 42 6.28 12.52 31.79
CA THR A 42 6.94 12.60 30.48
C THR A 42 7.94 11.47 30.25
N ARG A 43 8.44 10.84 31.32
CA ARG A 43 9.36 9.70 31.28
C ARG A 43 8.66 8.33 31.30
N GLY A 44 7.34 8.30 31.12
CA GLY A 44 6.57 7.06 30.94
C GLY A 44 6.28 6.29 32.23
N VAL A 45 6.36 6.93 33.41
CA VAL A 45 5.94 6.33 34.68
C VAL A 45 4.43 6.49 34.83
N ASN A 46 3.69 5.39 34.75
CA ASN A 46 2.21 5.41 34.80
C ASN A 46 1.63 5.28 36.22
N ASP A 47 2.45 4.93 37.20
CA ASP A 47 2.06 4.80 38.62
C ASP A 47 2.63 5.97 39.43
N TRP A 48 1.89 7.08 39.44
CA TRP A 48 2.23 8.31 40.15
C TRP A 48 0.97 8.93 40.77
N ALA A 49 1.14 9.52 41.96
CA ALA A 49 0.15 10.37 42.60
C ALA A 49 0.83 11.70 42.92
N LEU A 50 0.15 12.84 42.71
CA LEU A 50 0.73 14.15 43.01
C LEU A 50 0.97 14.28 44.52
N PRO A 51 2.22 14.36 44.99
CA PRO A 51 2.50 14.46 46.42
C PRO A 51 2.05 15.82 46.97
N ALA A 52 1.39 15.81 48.12
CA ALA A 52 1.00 17.03 48.84
C ALA A 52 2.00 17.34 49.96
N LEU A 53 2.35 18.61 50.16
CA LEU A 53 3.17 19.03 51.29
C LEU A 53 2.54 18.64 52.63
N ALA A 54 3.32 18.01 53.50
CA ALA A 54 2.91 17.67 54.86
C ALA A 54 2.42 18.90 55.64
N ARG A 55 1.43 18.72 56.53
CA ARG A 55 0.86 19.81 57.35
C ARG A 55 1.92 20.36 58.32
N PRO A 56 1.94 21.68 58.58
CA PRO A 56 2.94 22.30 59.47
C PRO A 56 2.75 21.81 60.91
N GLN A 57 3.85 21.48 61.57
CA GLN A 57 3.84 20.99 62.94
C GLN A 57 4.05 22.17 63.90
N LEU A 58 2.95 22.68 64.48
CA LEU A 58 3.02 23.69 65.54
C LEU A 58 3.56 23.02 66.81
N GLN A 59 4.76 23.41 67.26
CA GLN A 59 5.27 22.98 68.55
C GLN A 59 4.39 23.56 69.66
N SER A 60 3.84 22.67 70.48
CA SER A 60 3.07 22.98 71.68
C SER A 60 3.97 23.55 72.77
N ALA A 61 3.79 24.83 73.11
CA ALA A 61 4.25 25.39 74.38
C ALA A 61 3.15 25.18 75.43
N GLU A 62 3.48 24.49 76.52
CA GLU A 62 2.60 24.13 77.63
C GLU A 62 2.01 25.37 78.36
N PRO A 63 0.77 25.27 78.90
CA PRO A 63 0.17 26.35 79.66
C PRO A 63 0.61 26.30 81.13
N LYS A 64 1.28 27.34 81.62
CA LYS A 64 1.38 27.59 83.06
C LYS A 64 0.06 28.17 83.57
N ARG A 65 -0.67 27.36 84.35
CA ARG A 65 -1.73 27.81 85.25
C ARG A 65 -1.10 28.48 86.48
N GLU A 66 -1.49 29.71 86.76
CA GLU A 66 -1.50 30.26 88.12
C GLU A 66 -2.91 30.73 88.44
N SER A 67 -3.40 30.26 89.59
CA SER A 67 -4.71 30.57 90.16
C SER A 67 -4.66 31.89 90.93
N ALA A 68 -5.76 32.64 90.90
CA ALA A 68 -6.11 33.54 92.00
C ALA A 68 -7.64 33.60 92.10
N ALA A 69 -8.19 32.65 92.85
CA ALA A 69 -9.36 32.91 93.65
C ALA A 69 -8.87 33.70 94.87
N ASP A 70 -9.15 35.01 94.92
CA ASP A 70 -9.38 35.78 96.14
C ASP A 70 -9.59 37.24 95.77
N ALA A 71 -10.82 37.72 95.97
CA ALA A 71 -11.20 39.09 96.36
C ALA A 71 -12.69 39.29 96.08
N ARG A 72 -13.54 38.80 96.98
CA ARG A 72 -14.88 39.36 97.21
C ARG A 72 -14.81 40.21 98.47
N GLU A 73 -14.92 41.52 98.33
CA GLU A 73 -15.61 42.42 99.28
C GLU A 73 -15.71 43.83 98.63
N GLN A 74 -16.93 44.23 98.23
CA GLN A 74 -17.81 45.22 98.89
C GLN A 74 -17.42 46.69 98.62
N VAL A 75 -18.11 47.43 97.74
CA VAL A 75 -19.29 48.36 97.96
C VAL A 75 -18.93 49.70 97.25
N PRO A 76 -19.82 50.67 96.86
CA PRO A 76 -21.29 50.80 96.95
C PRO A 76 -22.02 51.14 95.63
N ALA A 77 -23.35 51.07 95.70
CA ALA A 77 -24.31 51.59 94.72
C ALA A 77 -24.29 53.13 94.62
N GLY A 78 -24.28 53.66 93.40
CA GLY A 78 -24.52 55.07 93.12
C GLY A 78 -24.24 55.45 91.66
N VAL A 79 -25.25 55.98 90.99
CA VAL A 79 -25.28 56.56 89.63
C VAL A 79 -25.42 55.55 88.48
N ALA A 80 -26.67 55.19 88.19
CA ALA A 80 -27.07 54.68 86.89
C ALA A 80 -26.93 55.79 85.83
N GLY A 81 -25.80 55.79 85.11
CA GLY A 81 -25.74 56.38 83.77
C GLY A 81 -26.48 55.46 82.81
N SER A 82 -27.28 56.02 81.91
CA SER A 82 -28.11 55.26 80.96
C SER A 82 -27.29 54.20 80.20
N ASP A 83 -27.86 53.03 79.91
CA ASP A 83 -27.19 51.94 79.17
C ASP A 83 -26.55 52.43 77.84
N GLU A 84 -27.09 53.51 77.26
CA GLU A 84 -26.59 54.17 76.06
C GLU A 84 -25.21 54.85 76.25
N GLU A 85 -24.96 55.47 77.41
CA GLU A 85 -23.65 56.05 77.73
C GLU A 85 -22.59 54.98 77.97
N LEU A 86 -22.98 53.84 78.53
CA LEU A 86 -22.08 52.71 78.75
C LEU A 86 -21.69 52.04 77.44
N VAL A 87 -22.63 51.90 76.50
CA VAL A 87 -22.35 51.39 75.14
C VAL A 87 -21.48 52.38 74.37
N ARG A 88 -21.76 53.69 74.45
CA ARG A 88 -20.96 54.74 73.82
C ARG A 88 -19.51 54.74 74.33
N SER A 89 -19.32 54.69 75.65
CA SER A 89 -17.97 54.70 76.25
C SER A 89 -17.15 53.47 75.84
N ARG A 90 -17.77 52.27 75.78
CA ARG A 90 -17.09 51.05 75.31
C ARG A 90 -16.71 51.13 73.83
N ALA A 91 -17.58 51.69 72.98
CA ALA A 91 -17.29 51.86 71.56
C ALA A 91 -16.10 52.80 71.34
N ILE A 92 -16.07 53.93 72.05
CA ILE A 92 -14.96 54.90 71.99
C ILE A 92 -13.65 54.22 72.42
N VAL A 93 -13.61 53.53 73.57
CA VAL A 93 -12.39 52.86 74.05
C VAL A 93 -11.85 51.84 73.04
N ARG A 94 -12.72 51.02 72.43
CA ARG A 94 -12.33 50.02 71.42
C ARG A 94 -11.75 50.67 70.16
N ILE A 95 -12.40 51.73 69.67
CA ILE A 95 -12.01 52.40 68.42
C ILE A 95 -10.74 53.24 68.65
N SER A 96 -10.61 53.93 69.79
CA SER A 96 -9.39 54.63 70.20
C SER A 96 -8.21 53.67 70.34
N ALA A 97 -8.40 52.48 70.93
CA ALA A 97 -7.34 51.48 71.03
C ALA A 97 -6.86 51.01 69.64
N SER A 98 -7.80 50.79 68.72
CA SER A 98 -7.50 50.41 67.33
C SER A 98 -6.79 51.54 66.57
N ALA A 99 -7.19 52.79 66.82
CA ALA A 99 -6.57 53.98 66.24
C ALA A 99 -5.13 54.18 66.72
N ARG A 100 -4.84 53.92 67.99
CA ARG A 100 -3.48 53.96 68.53
C ARG A 100 -2.61 52.84 67.99
N GLN A 101 -3.14 51.63 67.91
CA GLN A 101 -2.45 50.49 67.28
C GLN A 101 -2.10 50.78 65.83
N TRP A 102 -3.03 51.36 65.06
CA TRP A 102 -2.74 51.83 63.71
C TRP A 102 -1.68 52.93 63.69
N ARG A 103 -1.76 53.92 64.56
CA ARG A 103 -0.82 55.06 64.59
C ARG A 103 0.61 54.64 64.96
N GLU A 104 0.74 53.62 65.80
CA GLU A 104 2.02 53.06 66.22
C GLU A 104 2.62 52.10 65.17
N SER A 105 1.78 51.27 64.55
CA SER A 105 2.24 50.30 63.53
C SER A 105 2.32 50.89 62.12
N THR A 106 1.52 51.91 61.82
CA THR A 106 1.24 52.44 60.47
C THR A 106 0.82 51.36 59.46
N ASP A 107 0.32 50.21 59.94
CA ASP A 107 -0.07 49.09 59.08
C ASP A 107 -1.46 49.30 58.48
N ASP A 108 -1.54 49.21 57.15
CA ASP A 108 -2.77 49.27 56.35
C ASP A 108 -3.83 48.23 56.78
N GLY A 109 -3.43 47.19 57.53
CA GLY A 109 -4.31 46.18 58.10
C GLY A 109 -5.29 46.71 59.16
N TRP A 110 -4.99 47.85 59.79
CA TRP A 110 -5.87 48.48 60.78
C TRP A 110 -6.84 49.51 60.19
N LEU A 111 -6.70 49.84 58.90
CA LEU A 111 -7.59 50.79 58.23
C LEU A 111 -9.00 50.22 58.10
N LEU A 112 -9.96 51.00 58.57
CA LEU A 112 -11.37 50.60 58.66
C LEU A 112 -12.06 50.65 57.29
N GLN A 113 -13.07 49.81 57.11
CA GLN A 113 -13.84 49.71 55.86
C GLN A 113 -15.32 49.55 56.15
N GLY A 114 -16.17 50.01 55.22
CA GLY A 114 -17.61 49.77 55.27
C GLY A 114 -18.25 50.20 56.60
N ASP A 115 -18.95 49.29 57.26
CA ASP A 115 -19.67 49.58 58.52
C ASP A 115 -18.74 49.99 59.67
N ALA A 116 -17.54 49.44 59.75
CA ALA A 116 -16.58 49.80 60.80
C ALA A 116 -16.07 51.24 60.65
N LEU A 117 -15.89 51.71 59.40
CA LEU A 117 -15.53 53.09 59.12
C LEU A 117 -16.70 54.04 59.46
N ARG A 118 -17.93 53.68 59.05
CA ARG A 118 -19.16 54.43 59.40
C ARG A 118 -19.40 54.51 60.90
N GLU A 119 -19.06 53.46 61.64
CA GLU A 119 -19.14 53.43 63.09
C GLU A 119 -18.12 54.38 63.74
N ALA A 120 -16.86 54.33 63.31
CA ALA A 120 -15.80 55.20 63.82
C ALA A 120 -16.03 56.69 63.53
N GLU A 121 -16.66 57.03 62.41
CA GLU A 121 -17.01 58.41 62.03
C GLU A 121 -17.88 59.13 63.08
N ARG A 122 -18.73 58.38 63.78
CA ARG A 122 -19.61 58.94 64.82
C ARG A 122 -18.84 59.47 66.04
N TYR A 123 -17.57 59.08 66.20
CA TYR A 123 -16.73 59.40 67.37
C TYR A 123 -15.50 60.25 67.04
N VAL A 124 -15.40 60.78 65.81
CA VAL A 124 -14.26 61.60 65.34
C VAL A 124 -14.05 62.90 66.12
N ARG A 125 -15.10 63.40 66.78
CA ARG A 125 -15.03 64.58 67.66
C ARG A 125 -14.61 64.25 69.09
N ASP A 126 -14.67 62.97 69.46
CA ASP A 126 -14.44 62.51 70.83
C ASP A 126 -12.95 62.15 71.07
N ASP A 127 -12.19 61.80 70.02
CA ASP A 127 -10.76 61.45 70.12
C ASP A 127 -10.00 61.81 68.83
N ASP A 128 -8.82 62.44 68.97
CA ASP A 128 -7.97 62.87 67.85
C ASP A 128 -7.30 61.69 67.13
N ASP A 129 -7.01 60.59 67.82
CA ASP A 129 -6.48 59.36 67.23
C ASP A 129 -7.53 58.73 66.31
N ILE A 130 -8.79 58.70 66.75
CA ILE A 130 -9.91 58.19 65.93
C ILE A 130 -10.06 59.05 64.66
N ARG A 131 -9.95 60.37 64.76
CA ARG A 131 -9.98 61.27 63.60
C ARG A 131 -8.90 60.93 62.58
N ALA A 132 -7.66 60.77 63.03
CA ALA A 132 -6.54 60.42 62.17
C ALA A 132 -6.74 59.05 61.48
N LEU A 133 -7.23 58.04 62.21
CA LEU A 133 -7.53 56.72 61.64
C LEU A 133 -8.65 56.78 60.59
N VAL A 134 -9.72 57.52 60.85
CA VAL A 134 -10.85 57.68 59.93
C VAL A 134 -10.42 58.38 58.64
N ASP A 135 -9.63 59.45 58.73
CA ASP A 135 -9.12 60.18 57.57
C ASP A 135 -8.21 59.30 56.70
N ALA A 136 -7.29 58.57 57.32
CA ALA A 136 -6.42 57.62 56.62
C ALA A 136 -7.20 56.46 55.98
N SER A 137 -8.23 55.96 56.67
CA SER A 137 -9.10 54.89 56.17
C SER A 137 -9.90 55.34 54.93
N ARG A 138 -10.40 56.58 54.91
CA ARG A 138 -11.09 57.16 53.73
C ARG A 138 -10.16 57.31 52.52
N ILE A 139 -8.92 57.76 52.74
CA ILE A 139 -7.93 57.87 51.65
C ILE A 139 -7.62 56.48 51.09
N ALA A 140 -7.44 55.47 51.94
CA ALA A 140 -7.19 54.11 51.48
C ALA A 140 -8.40 53.49 50.77
N GLU A 141 -9.63 53.74 51.22
CA GLU A 141 -10.84 53.24 50.57
C GLU A 141 -11.03 53.84 49.16
N THR A 142 -10.78 55.14 49.00
CA THR A 142 -10.83 55.80 47.68
C THR A 142 -9.73 55.29 46.73
N GLN A 143 -8.51 55.07 47.22
CA GLN A 143 -7.42 54.49 46.43
C GLN A 143 -7.70 53.04 46.02
N ARG A 144 -8.26 52.22 46.92
CA ARG A 144 -8.66 50.83 46.62
C ARG A 144 -9.79 50.79 45.60
N SER A 145 -10.78 51.67 45.73
CA SER A 145 -11.87 51.80 44.74
C SER A 145 -11.34 52.19 43.36
N ARG A 146 -10.46 53.19 43.28
CA ARG A 146 -9.80 53.58 42.02
C ARG A 146 -8.95 52.45 41.41
N ARG A 147 -8.22 51.68 42.23
CA ARG A 147 -7.47 50.50 41.75
C ARG A 147 -8.40 49.41 41.20
N LYS A 148 -9.52 49.13 41.87
CA LYS A 148 -10.54 48.16 41.37
C LYS A 148 -11.12 48.60 40.03
N ILE A 149 -11.49 49.87 39.90
CA ILE A 149 -11.99 50.45 38.64
C ILE A 149 -10.92 50.38 37.55
N GLY A 150 -9.67 50.76 37.85
CA GLY A 150 -8.56 50.69 36.90
C GLY A 150 -8.27 49.26 36.40
N ILE A 151 -8.29 48.27 37.29
CA ILE A 151 -8.12 46.85 36.90
C ILE A 151 -9.27 46.40 36.00
N LEU A 152 -10.52 46.75 36.35
CA LEU A 152 -11.70 46.38 35.57
C LEU A 152 -11.67 47.04 34.18
N SER A 153 -11.33 48.33 34.10
CA SER A 153 -11.19 49.06 32.83
C SER A 153 -10.09 48.46 31.95
N THR A 154 -8.95 48.08 32.54
CA THR A 154 -7.86 47.43 31.79
C THR A 154 -8.31 46.07 31.24
N LEU A 155 -9.05 45.29 32.04
CA LEU A 155 -9.58 44.00 31.62
C LEU A 155 -10.59 44.13 30.46
N VAL A 156 -11.45 45.15 30.49
CA VAL A 156 -12.39 45.46 29.41
C VAL A 156 -11.66 45.86 28.13
N ILE A 157 -10.60 46.69 28.23
CA ILE A 157 -9.81 47.08 27.06
C ILE A 157 -9.13 45.86 26.43
N VAL A 158 -8.54 44.96 27.24
CA VAL A 158 -7.93 43.73 26.75
C VAL A 158 -8.95 42.83 26.06
N LEU A 159 -10.16 42.71 26.62
CA LEU A 159 -11.27 41.97 26.00
C LEU A 159 -11.71 42.56 24.66
N LEU A 160 -11.78 43.89 24.55
CA LEU A 160 -12.14 44.57 23.30
C LEU A 160 -11.05 44.40 22.23
N VAL A 161 -9.77 44.49 22.61
CA VAL A 161 -8.65 44.22 21.70
C VAL A 161 -8.67 42.77 21.23
N PHE A 162 -8.88 41.83 22.15
CA PHE A 162 -8.98 40.41 21.82
C PHE A 162 -10.16 40.12 20.88
N ALA A 163 -11.34 40.69 21.14
CA ALA A 163 -12.50 40.57 20.26
C ALA A 163 -12.23 41.17 18.88
N GLY A 164 -11.52 42.30 18.81
CA GLY A 164 -11.09 42.91 17.55
C GLY A 164 -10.14 42.01 16.76
N VAL A 165 -9.14 41.41 17.43
CA VAL A 165 -8.21 40.45 16.79
C VAL A 165 -8.94 39.21 16.30
N VAL A 166 -9.84 38.63 17.11
CA VAL A 166 -10.65 37.46 16.70
C VAL A 166 -11.52 37.81 15.48
N THR A 167 -12.17 38.98 15.50
CA THR A 167 -12.99 39.44 14.37
C THR A 167 -12.14 39.64 13.12
N TYR A 168 -10.96 40.26 13.24
CA TYR A 168 -10.02 40.44 12.14
C TYR A 168 -9.55 39.09 11.56
N LEU A 169 -9.21 38.12 12.41
CA LEU A 169 -8.80 36.78 11.96
C LEU A 169 -9.94 36.04 11.27
N LEU A 170 -11.19 36.17 11.73
CA LEU A 170 -12.36 35.58 11.08
C LEU A 170 -12.64 36.19 9.71
N VAL A 171 -12.57 37.53 9.59
CA VAL A 171 -12.73 38.22 8.30
C VAL A 171 -11.64 37.76 7.33
N ARG A 172 -10.38 37.73 7.77
CA ARG A 172 -9.25 37.28 6.95
C ARG A 172 -9.37 35.81 6.54
N ALA A 173 -9.90 34.94 7.41
CA ALA A 173 -10.13 33.54 7.08
C ALA A 173 -11.17 33.38 5.97
N VAL A 174 -12.25 34.18 6.00
CA VAL A 174 -13.29 34.17 4.95
C VAL A 174 -12.75 34.73 3.64
N GLU A 175 -11.96 35.80 3.68
CA GLU A 175 -11.30 36.37 2.50
C GLU A 175 -10.35 35.36 1.85
N ASN A 176 -9.50 34.71 2.65
CA ASN A 176 -8.59 33.66 2.17
C ASN A 176 -9.34 32.47 1.56
N GLN A 177 -10.48 32.05 2.13
CA GLN A 177 -11.28 30.98 1.54
C GLN A 177 -11.82 31.35 0.16
N ARG A 178 -12.27 32.60 -0.01
CA ARG A 178 -12.76 33.08 -1.32
C ARG A 178 -11.65 33.16 -2.36
N GLU A 179 -10.45 33.61 -1.98
CA GLU A 179 -9.29 33.61 -2.89
C GLU A 179 -8.89 32.18 -3.30
N ILE A 180 -8.95 31.22 -2.37
CA ILE A 180 -8.70 29.80 -2.66
C ILE A 180 -9.76 29.24 -3.60
N GLU A 181 -11.05 29.49 -3.36
CA GLU A 181 -12.13 29.03 -4.26
C GLU A 181 -12.03 29.64 -5.67
N GLN A 182 -11.65 30.92 -5.78
CA GLN A 182 -11.45 31.58 -7.06
C GLN A 182 -10.23 31.05 -7.81
N THR A 183 -9.13 30.76 -7.11
CA THR A 183 -7.93 30.17 -7.72
C THR A 183 -8.15 28.72 -8.16
N LEU A 184 -8.84 27.91 -7.36
CA LEU A 184 -9.27 26.57 -7.75
C LEU A 184 -10.21 26.60 -8.97
N GLY A 185 -11.18 27.53 -9.00
CA GLY A 185 -12.08 27.69 -10.16
C GLY A 185 -11.33 28.07 -11.43
N ALA A 186 -10.38 29.02 -11.35
CA ALA A 186 -9.56 29.43 -12.49
C ALA A 186 -8.60 28.33 -12.96
N GLU A 187 -7.99 27.57 -12.03
CA GLU A 187 -7.17 26.41 -12.39
C GLU A 187 -8.02 25.31 -13.05
N GLN A 188 -9.24 25.09 -12.58
CA GLN A 188 -10.16 24.11 -13.15
C GLN A 188 -10.65 24.51 -14.53
N GLU A 189 -11.02 25.77 -14.76
CA GLU A 189 -11.35 26.29 -16.10
C GLU A 189 -10.16 26.19 -17.07
N THR A 190 -8.93 26.45 -16.60
CA THR A 190 -7.74 26.26 -17.46
C THR A 190 -7.40 24.79 -17.70
N SER A 191 -7.75 23.89 -16.78
CA SER A 191 -7.62 22.44 -16.97
C SER A 191 -8.63 21.93 -17.98
N ASP A 192 -9.91 22.30 -17.82
CA ASP A 192 -10.99 21.92 -18.73
C ASP A 192 -10.74 22.47 -20.14
N ALA A 193 -10.26 23.72 -20.26
CA ALA A 193 -9.87 24.31 -21.54
C ALA A 193 -8.66 23.61 -22.18
N LYS A 194 -7.71 23.11 -21.38
CA LYS A 194 -6.58 22.30 -21.89
C LYS A 194 -7.06 20.91 -22.34
N ASP A 195 -8.00 20.31 -21.63
CA ASP A 195 -8.57 19.01 -21.99
C ASP A 195 -9.40 19.10 -23.26
N ASP A 196 -10.22 20.14 -23.42
CA ASP A 196 -10.95 20.43 -24.66
C ASP A 196 -9.99 20.72 -25.83
N LEU A 197 -8.92 21.50 -25.61
CA LEU A 197 -7.91 21.75 -26.62
C LEU A 197 -7.15 20.47 -27.02
N ASN A 198 -6.78 19.65 -26.05
CA ASN A 198 -6.13 18.35 -26.30
C ASN A 198 -7.06 17.43 -27.08
N LYS A 199 -8.36 17.42 -26.76
CA LYS A 199 -9.37 16.64 -27.50
C LYS A 199 -9.51 17.11 -28.94
N GLN A 200 -9.61 18.42 -29.18
CA GLN A 200 -9.66 19.00 -30.53
C GLN A 200 -8.37 18.72 -31.32
N LEU A 201 -7.21 18.80 -30.66
CA LEU A 201 -5.92 18.47 -31.27
C LEU A 201 -5.86 16.98 -31.65
N GLN A 202 -6.33 16.09 -30.77
CA GLN A 202 -6.40 14.66 -31.01
C GLN A 202 -7.33 14.32 -32.18
N GLU A 203 -8.51 14.95 -32.24
CA GLU A 203 -9.46 14.81 -33.35
C GLU A 203 -8.84 15.29 -34.67
N SER A 204 -8.19 16.45 -34.66
CA SER A 204 -7.49 16.98 -35.84
C SER A 204 -6.34 16.08 -36.31
N LEU A 205 -5.55 15.52 -35.38
CA LEU A 205 -4.48 14.58 -35.71
C LEU A 205 -5.02 13.26 -36.28
N ASN A 206 -6.15 12.78 -35.76
CA ASN A 206 -6.81 11.59 -36.28
C ASN A 206 -7.36 11.81 -37.70
N ASP A 207 -7.96 12.97 -37.97
CA ASP A 207 -8.45 13.33 -39.30
C ASP A 207 -7.28 13.45 -40.30
N GLN A 208 -6.18 14.10 -39.90
CA GLN A 208 -4.98 14.17 -40.73
C GLN A 208 -4.36 12.79 -40.99
N ALA A 209 -4.34 11.91 -39.99
CA ALA A 209 -3.84 10.55 -40.14
C ALA A 209 -4.74 9.73 -41.09
N LYS A 210 -6.06 9.92 -41.02
CA LYS A 210 -7.02 9.28 -41.91
C LYS A 210 -6.85 9.75 -43.35
N GLU A 211 -6.74 11.05 -43.58
CA GLU A 211 -6.48 11.59 -44.92
C GLU A 211 -5.13 11.14 -45.48
N ALA A 212 -4.10 11.07 -44.63
CA ALA A 212 -2.79 10.58 -45.04
C ALA A 212 -2.84 9.10 -45.43
N LEU A 213 -3.58 8.28 -44.68
CA LEU A 213 -3.79 6.87 -44.98
C LEU A 213 -4.57 6.69 -46.29
N GLU A 214 -5.65 7.46 -46.50
CA GLU A 214 -6.43 7.42 -47.74
C GLU A 214 -5.58 7.86 -48.95
N ARG A 215 -4.75 8.90 -48.80
CA ARG A 215 -3.79 9.31 -49.83
C ARG A 215 -2.75 8.22 -50.09
N GLN A 216 -2.24 7.56 -49.05
CA GLN A 216 -1.28 6.47 -49.17
C GLN A 216 -1.89 5.26 -49.90
N ASP A 217 -3.12 4.87 -49.55
CA ASP A 217 -3.86 3.78 -50.20
C ASP A 217 -4.18 4.10 -51.67
N GLN A 218 -4.49 5.36 -51.99
CA GLN A 218 -4.66 5.80 -53.37
C GLN A 218 -3.35 5.73 -54.16
N LEU A 219 -2.22 6.10 -53.56
CA LEU A 219 -0.91 6.01 -54.18
C LEU A 219 -0.50 4.54 -54.38
N ASP A 220 -0.70 3.69 -53.37
CA ASP A 220 -0.42 2.25 -53.44
C ASP A 220 -1.30 1.56 -54.51
N SER A 221 -2.59 1.92 -54.60
CA SER A 221 -3.50 1.42 -55.63
C SER A 221 -3.10 1.86 -57.04
N ARG A 222 -2.70 3.13 -57.20
CA ARG A 222 -2.19 3.65 -58.49
C ARG A 222 -0.86 2.98 -58.88
N MET A 223 0.01 2.72 -57.91
CA MET A 223 1.26 1.99 -58.14
C MET A 223 1.00 0.53 -58.52
N ALA A 224 0.04 -0.16 -57.87
CA ALA A 224 -0.35 -1.52 -58.24
C ALA A 224 -0.91 -1.58 -59.68
N ALA A 225 -1.76 -0.63 -60.05
CA ALA A 225 -2.26 -0.54 -61.43
C ALA A 225 -1.12 -0.32 -62.45
N LEU A 226 -0.15 0.53 -62.13
CA LEU A 226 1.05 0.73 -62.98
C LEU A 226 1.88 -0.56 -63.10
N GLN A 227 1.98 -1.35 -62.03
CA GLN A 227 2.69 -2.64 -62.04
C GLN A 227 1.99 -3.68 -62.93
N ASP A 228 0.66 -3.74 -62.90
CA ASP A 228 -0.09 -4.69 -63.73
C ASP A 228 0.02 -4.34 -65.22
N VAL A 229 0.01 -3.03 -65.54
CA VAL A 229 0.30 -2.55 -66.90
C VAL A 229 1.74 -2.88 -67.30
N ALA A 230 2.73 -2.69 -66.41
CA ALA A 230 4.12 -3.02 -66.70
C ALA A 230 4.33 -4.53 -66.96
N LYS A 231 3.70 -5.41 -66.17
CA LYS A 231 3.73 -6.87 -66.38
C LYS A 231 3.05 -7.30 -67.68
N LEU A 232 1.95 -6.64 -68.04
CA LEU A 232 1.28 -6.89 -69.32
C LEU A 232 2.19 -6.49 -70.49
N LEU A 233 2.78 -5.31 -70.43
CA LEU A 233 3.70 -4.81 -71.47
C LEU A 233 4.96 -5.67 -71.58
N HIS A 234 5.52 -6.13 -70.46
CA HIS A 234 6.63 -7.09 -70.45
C HIS A 234 6.27 -8.39 -71.18
N ARG A 235 5.11 -8.99 -70.86
CA ARG A 235 4.63 -10.21 -71.54
C ARG A 235 4.40 -10.01 -73.05
N LEU A 236 3.76 -8.90 -73.42
CA LEU A 236 3.49 -8.58 -74.84
C LEU A 236 4.79 -8.35 -75.61
N ARG A 237 5.77 -7.69 -74.98
CA ARG A 237 7.12 -7.50 -75.55
C ARG A 237 7.85 -8.83 -75.72
N ASP A 238 7.82 -9.72 -74.73
CA ASP A 238 8.47 -11.04 -74.80
C ASP A 238 7.82 -11.94 -75.87
N GLN A 239 6.53 -11.76 -76.13
CA GLN A 239 5.79 -12.42 -77.21
C GLN A 239 6.02 -11.78 -78.59
N GLY A 240 6.85 -10.74 -78.67
CA GLY A 240 7.13 -10.00 -79.90
C GLY A 240 5.96 -9.16 -80.42
N GLN A 241 4.93 -8.92 -79.59
CA GLN A 241 3.73 -8.17 -79.97
C GLN A 241 3.88 -6.65 -79.77
N VAL A 242 4.87 -6.20 -78.98
CA VAL A 242 5.15 -4.78 -78.72
C VAL A 242 6.67 -4.56 -78.74
N ASN A 243 7.14 -3.54 -79.46
CA ASN A 243 8.56 -3.20 -79.48
C ASN A 243 8.97 -2.38 -78.24
N ALA A 244 10.23 -2.50 -77.80
CA ALA A 244 10.74 -1.78 -76.62
C ALA A 244 10.61 -0.24 -76.75
N ASP A 245 10.70 0.29 -77.98
CA ASP A 245 10.59 1.72 -78.27
C ASP A 245 9.15 2.24 -78.18
N GLU A 246 8.16 1.35 -78.33
CA GLU A 246 6.73 1.66 -78.25
C GLU A 246 6.22 1.71 -76.80
N ILE A 247 7.02 1.23 -75.83
CA ILE A 247 6.68 1.32 -74.41
C ILE A 247 6.76 2.79 -73.97
N PRO A 248 5.68 3.35 -73.39
CA PRO A 248 5.67 4.73 -72.89
C PRO A 248 6.84 5.01 -71.95
N THR A 249 7.49 6.16 -72.10
CA THR A 249 8.72 6.53 -71.38
C THR A 249 8.58 6.41 -69.86
N ILE A 250 7.40 6.70 -69.30
CA ILE A 250 7.11 6.60 -67.87
C ILE A 250 7.06 5.15 -67.36
N LEU A 251 6.79 4.18 -68.23
CA LEU A 251 6.69 2.75 -67.92
C LEU A 251 7.97 1.98 -68.21
N ARG A 252 8.88 2.52 -69.03
CA ARG A 252 10.17 1.88 -69.37
C ARG A 252 10.99 1.47 -68.14
N PRO A 253 11.13 2.29 -67.08
CA PRO A 253 11.86 1.87 -65.87
C PRO A 253 11.20 0.69 -65.16
N PHE A 254 9.86 0.67 -65.11
CA PHE A 254 9.10 -0.41 -64.47
C PHE A 254 9.19 -1.73 -65.24
N VAL A 255 9.18 -1.67 -66.58
CA VAL A 255 9.37 -2.85 -67.43
C VAL A 255 10.83 -3.33 -67.40
N ALA A 256 11.80 -2.40 -67.44
CA ALA A 256 13.23 -2.72 -67.35
C ALA A 256 13.62 -3.33 -65.98
N ALA A 257 12.94 -2.95 -64.90
CA ALA A 257 13.14 -3.56 -63.59
C ALA A 257 12.72 -5.04 -63.54
N LEU A 258 11.79 -5.46 -64.40
CA LEU A 258 11.37 -6.87 -64.54
C LEU A 258 12.35 -7.69 -65.39
N ASP A 259 13.17 -7.05 -66.22
CA ASP A 259 14.24 -7.69 -67.02
C ASP A 259 15.46 -8.05 -66.19
N GLN A 260 15.63 -7.40 -65.03
CA GLN A 260 16.68 -7.76 -64.11
C GLN A 260 16.30 -9.11 -63.48
N PRO A 261 17.14 -10.16 -63.56
CA PRO A 261 16.96 -11.32 -62.70
C PRO A 261 16.88 -10.81 -61.24
N PRO A 262 16.17 -11.47 -60.32
CA PRO A 262 16.20 -11.13 -58.91
C PRO A 262 17.63 -11.34 -58.38
N SER A 263 18.48 -10.36 -58.63
CA SER A 263 19.87 -10.31 -58.22
C SER A 263 19.88 -9.64 -56.86
N LEU A 264 19.36 -10.35 -55.87
CA LEU A 264 20.11 -10.41 -54.63
C LEU A 264 21.38 -11.15 -55.03
N ALA A 265 22.53 -10.48 -55.09
CA ALA A 265 23.79 -11.21 -55.11
C ALA A 265 23.76 -12.15 -53.89
N PRO A 266 23.59 -13.47 -54.06
CA PRO A 266 23.16 -14.33 -52.93
C PRO A 266 24.27 -14.48 -51.88
N VAL A 267 25.50 -14.17 -52.24
CA VAL A 267 26.69 -14.55 -51.46
C VAL A 267 27.00 -13.57 -50.32
N ALA A 268 26.45 -12.35 -50.32
CA ALA A 268 26.78 -11.33 -49.32
C ALA A 268 25.69 -11.08 -48.26
N VAL A 269 24.45 -11.53 -48.45
CA VAL A 269 23.35 -11.34 -47.47
C VAL A 269 23.35 -12.45 -46.42
N ASP A 270 23.66 -13.69 -46.83
CA ASP A 270 23.66 -14.88 -45.96
C ASP A 270 24.63 -14.75 -44.78
N GLN A 271 25.78 -14.09 -44.96
CA GLN A 271 26.76 -13.85 -43.88
C GLN A 271 26.20 -12.96 -42.74
N PHE A 272 25.15 -12.19 -43.02
CA PHE A 272 24.46 -11.34 -42.06
C PHE A 272 23.21 -12.01 -41.47
N MET A 273 22.76 -13.15 -42.00
CA MET A 273 21.64 -13.93 -41.47
C MET A 273 22.04 -14.72 -40.21
N ARG A 274 22.50 -14.02 -39.18
CA ARG A 274 22.93 -14.60 -37.90
C ARG A 274 21.78 -14.92 -36.96
N GLY A 275 20.60 -14.37 -37.24
CA GLY A 275 19.41 -14.54 -36.43
C GLY A 275 19.33 -13.54 -35.28
N TYR A 276 18.51 -13.91 -34.31
CA TYR A 276 18.36 -13.23 -33.04
C TYR A 276 19.60 -13.39 -32.15
N ASP A 277 20.08 -12.28 -31.60
CA ASP A 277 21.14 -12.21 -30.60
C ASP A 277 20.55 -12.14 -29.17
N SER A 278 20.73 -13.21 -28.40
CA SER A 278 20.32 -13.27 -26.99
C SER A 278 21.12 -12.35 -26.06
N GLY A 279 22.33 -11.95 -26.47
CA GLY A 279 23.20 -11.03 -25.73
C GLY A 279 22.95 -9.56 -26.07
N PHE A 280 21.94 -9.25 -26.87
CA PHE A 280 21.75 -7.91 -27.46
C PHE A 280 21.65 -6.77 -26.45
N LEU A 281 21.10 -7.01 -25.26
CA LEU A 281 20.98 -6.00 -24.20
C LEU A 281 22.25 -5.84 -23.32
N GLN A 282 23.27 -6.68 -23.47
CA GLN A 282 24.46 -6.71 -22.60
C GLN A 282 25.44 -5.55 -22.81
N THR A 283 25.47 -4.95 -23.99
CA THR A 283 26.47 -3.93 -24.36
C THR A 283 26.31 -2.59 -23.63
N SER A 284 25.25 -2.40 -22.83
CA SER A 284 24.96 -1.13 -22.13
C SER A 284 25.79 -0.89 -20.86
N LEU A 285 26.73 -1.78 -20.49
CA LEU A 285 27.50 -1.65 -19.23
C LEU A 285 28.98 -1.29 -19.38
N VAL A 286 29.46 -0.94 -20.58
CA VAL A 286 30.87 -0.52 -20.78
C VAL A 286 30.99 0.98 -21.05
N ARG A 287 31.07 1.78 -19.98
CA ARG A 287 32.01 2.91 -19.77
C ARG A 287 31.68 3.69 -18.48
N ASN A 288 32.19 3.21 -17.35
CA ASN A 288 32.83 4.09 -16.36
C ASN A 288 33.73 3.28 -15.42
N ARG A 289 35.03 3.57 -15.45
CA ARG A 289 36.10 2.83 -14.73
C ARG A 289 36.09 3.01 -13.20
N SER A 290 35.01 3.47 -12.59
CA SER A 290 34.98 3.85 -11.16
C SER A 290 33.87 3.20 -10.34
N GLN A 291 33.07 2.27 -10.88
CA GLN A 291 32.13 1.48 -10.07
C GLN A 291 32.22 -0.02 -10.42
N ALA A 292 33.05 -0.74 -9.66
CA ALA A 292 33.05 -2.20 -9.65
C ALA A 292 31.97 -2.70 -8.68
N GLY A 293 30.71 -2.60 -9.09
CA GLY A 293 29.58 -3.29 -8.48
C GLY A 293 28.94 -4.17 -9.55
N ALA A 294 28.86 -5.48 -9.30
CA ALA A 294 28.40 -6.55 -10.19
C ALA A 294 27.57 -6.11 -11.43
N ILE A 295 28.21 -6.10 -12.59
CA ILE A 295 27.60 -5.96 -13.91
C ILE A 295 26.74 -7.22 -14.16
N GLY A 296 25.43 -7.12 -14.01
CA GLY A 296 24.53 -8.19 -14.43
C GLY A 296 24.52 -8.29 -15.95
N THR A 297 25.11 -9.36 -16.51
CA THR A 297 24.95 -9.71 -17.92
C THR A 297 23.55 -10.29 -18.15
N PHE A 298 22.68 -9.58 -18.89
CA PHE A 298 21.36 -10.10 -19.29
C PHE A 298 21.49 -10.83 -20.63
N THR A 299 21.46 -12.16 -20.62
CA THR A 299 21.09 -12.93 -21.82
C THR A 299 19.58 -13.12 -21.81
N ILE A 300 18.90 -12.69 -22.86
CA ILE A 300 17.49 -13.00 -23.07
C ILE A 300 17.43 -14.15 -24.08
N PRO A 301 17.19 -15.40 -23.65
CA PRO A 301 17.07 -16.51 -24.58
C PRO A 301 15.80 -16.37 -25.43
N LEU A 302 15.75 -17.10 -26.54
CA LEU A 302 14.50 -17.27 -27.27
C LEU A 302 13.42 -17.93 -26.36
N PRO A 303 12.13 -17.59 -26.54
CA PRO A 303 11.05 -18.30 -25.89
C PRO A 303 11.13 -19.81 -26.15
N SER A 304 11.02 -20.61 -25.10
CA SER A 304 11.04 -22.07 -25.20
C SER A 304 9.64 -22.60 -25.51
N LEU A 305 9.56 -23.57 -26.43
CA LEU A 305 8.31 -24.27 -26.71
C LEU A 305 7.99 -25.27 -25.60
N THR A 306 6.75 -25.26 -25.11
CA THR A 306 6.22 -26.36 -24.28
C THR A 306 6.21 -27.67 -25.06
N ALA A 307 6.02 -28.81 -24.38
CA ALA A 307 5.96 -30.12 -25.04
C ALA A 307 4.94 -30.14 -26.19
N ALA A 308 3.74 -29.61 -25.97
CA ALA A 308 2.69 -29.50 -26.98
C ALA A 308 3.06 -28.55 -28.14
N GLY A 309 3.83 -27.49 -27.89
CA GLY A 309 4.31 -26.60 -28.95
C GLY A 309 5.40 -27.21 -29.83
N ARG A 310 6.20 -28.14 -29.27
CA ARG A 310 7.28 -28.82 -30.02
C ARG A 310 6.77 -29.87 -31.01
N GLU A 311 5.59 -30.45 -30.77
CA GLU A 311 5.03 -31.50 -31.62
C GLU A 311 4.75 -31.04 -33.06
N THR A 312 4.36 -29.78 -33.23
CA THR A 312 4.01 -29.20 -34.53
C THR A 312 5.07 -28.27 -35.08
N ALA A 313 6.16 -28.03 -34.33
CA ALA A 313 7.19 -27.09 -34.73
C ALA A 313 8.20 -27.71 -35.70
N TYR A 314 8.64 -26.92 -36.68
CA TYR A 314 9.65 -27.33 -37.65
C TYR A 314 10.95 -27.72 -36.95
N GLU A 315 11.42 -28.95 -37.21
CA GLU A 315 12.61 -29.54 -36.59
C GLU A 315 12.64 -29.37 -35.04
N GLY A 316 11.48 -29.52 -34.39
CA GLY A 316 11.36 -29.41 -32.93
C GLY A 316 11.49 -27.98 -32.40
N GLY A 317 11.31 -26.98 -33.26
CA GLY A 317 11.40 -25.55 -32.92
C GLY A 317 12.73 -24.91 -33.28
N ARG A 318 13.46 -25.45 -34.27
CA ARG A 318 14.72 -24.85 -34.72
C ARG A 318 14.45 -23.43 -35.23
N PRO A 319 15.12 -22.40 -34.69
CA PRO A 319 14.96 -21.04 -35.19
C PRO A 319 15.56 -20.93 -36.59
N LEU A 320 14.82 -20.31 -37.51
CA LEU A 320 15.26 -19.89 -38.83
C LEU A 320 15.90 -18.51 -38.70
N PRO A 321 17.23 -18.39 -38.82
CA PRO A 321 17.92 -17.11 -38.64
C PRO A 321 17.74 -16.22 -39.86
N SER A 322 17.66 -14.92 -39.63
CA SER A 322 17.66 -13.87 -40.65
C SER A 322 18.49 -12.67 -40.16
N ILE A 323 18.48 -11.55 -40.87
CA ILE A 323 19.23 -10.36 -40.46
C ILE A 323 18.51 -9.69 -39.29
N ASN A 324 19.13 -9.69 -38.10
CA ASN A 324 18.62 -9.10 -36.86
C ASN A 324 17.33 -9.71 -36.30
N PHE A 325 16.89 -10.87 -36.81
CA PHE A 325 15.76 -11.60 -36.25
C PHE A 325 15.81 -13.10 -36.53
N SER A 326 15.07 -13.87 -35.74
CA SER A 326 14.81 -15.30 -35.97
C SER A 326 13.31 -15.59 -35.98
N VAL A 327 12.92 -16.67 -36.65
CA VAL A 327 11.53 -17.16 -36.68
C VAL A 327 11.47 -18.64 -36.29
N VAL A 328 10.49 -19.02 -35.48
CA VAL A 328 10.18 -20.43 -35.19
C VAL A 328 8.87 -20.78 -35.87
N LEU A 329 8.88 -21.83 -36.71
CA LEU A 329 7.78 -22.19 -37.61
C LEU A 329 6.93 -23.34 -37.05
N ASP A 330 5.61 -23.25 -37.22
CA ASP A 330 4.68 -24.38 -37.04
C ASP A 330 4.36 -25.02 -38.39
N THR A 331 4.64 -26.32 -38.55
CA THR A 331 4.46 -27.03 -39.82
C THR A 331 3.02 -27.47 -40.07
N VAL A 332 2.17 -27.51 -39.04
CA VAL A 332 0.76 -27.88 -39.16
C VAL A 332 -0.08 -26.66 -39.53
N ARG A 333 0.18 -25.53 -38.88
CA ARG A 333 -0.39 -24.22 -39.22
C ARG A 333 0.27 -23.59 -40.44
N ARG A 334 1.45 -24.10 -40.83
CA ARG A 334 2.25 -23.62 -41.97
C ARG A 334 2.66 -22.15 -41.86
N MET A 335 2.74 -21.63 -40.64
CA MET A 335 2.99 -20.22 -40.35
C MET A 335 3.77 -20.09 -39.03
N PRO A 336 4.39 -18.95 -38.71
CA PRO A 336 5.27 -18.84 -37.55
C PRO A 336 4.52 -19.03 -36.23
N VAL A 337 5.12 -19.78 -35.29
CA VAL A 337 4.74 -19.77 -33.87
C VAL A 337 5.07 -18.40 -33.28
N PHE A 338 6.30 -17.92 -33.53
CA PHE A 338 6.74 -16.60 -33.14
C PHE A 338 7.96 -16.13 -33.94
N SER A 339 8.22 -14.82 -33.90
CA SER A 339 9.46 -14.18 -34.31
C SER A 339 10.14 -13.49 -33.13
N ALA A 340 11.46 -13.33 -33.22
CA ALA A 340 12.29 -12.65 -32.23
C ALA A 340 13.21 -11.66 -32.92
N VAL A 341 13.04 -10.36 -32.63
CA VAL A 341 13.72 -9.25 -33.30
C VAL A 341 14.64 -8.53 -32.31
N ASN A 342 15.83 -8.16 -32.78
CA ASN A 342 16.68 -7.18 -32.14
C ASN A 342 16.53 -5.84 -32.87
N LEU A 343 16.08 -4.81 -32.17
CA LEU A 343 15.91 -3.45 -32.68
C LEU A 343 16.94 -2.53 -32.05
N GLN A 344 17.77 -1.85 -32.86
CA GLN A 344 18.68 -0.80 -32.40
C GLN A 344 18.31 0.57 -32.99
N ARG A 345 17.65 1.42 -32.19
CA ARG A 345 17.11 2.73 -32.63
C ARG A 345 18.17 3.66 -33.21
N SER A 346 19.31 3.80 -32.54
CA SER A 346 20.40 4.70 -32.95
C SER A 346 21.04 4.35 -34.29
N LYS A 347 20.77 3.16 -34.84
CA LYS A 347 21.37 2.65 -36.07
C LYS A 347 20.35 2.34 -37.15
N ILE A 348 19.07 2.68 -36.95
CA ILE A 348 18.05 2.49 -37.97
C ILE A 348 18.40 3.36 -39.17
N VAL A 349 18.44 2.74 -40.35
CA VAL A 349 18.51 3.44 -41.62
C VAL A 349 17.11 3.57 -42.21
N SER A 350 16.89 4.65 -42.97
CA SER A 350 15.66 4.80 -43.74
C SER A 350 15.58 3.70 -44.79
N VAL A 351 14.40 3.13 -44.98
CA VAL A 351 14.15 2.11 -46.02
C VAL A 351 13.01 2.57 -46.90
N GLU A 352 13.26 2.62 -48.20
CA GLU A 352 12.20 2.78 -49.19
C GLU A 352 11.56 1.43 -49.46
N ARG A 353 10.23 1.40 -49.62
CA ARG A 353 9.51 0.16 -49.90
C ARG A 353 9.72 -0.18 -51.38
N PRO A 354 10.47 -1.24 -51.72
CA PRO A 354 10.64 -1.64 -53.10
C PRO A 354 9.36 -2.29 -53.62
N ILE A 355 9.27 -2.37 -54.95
CA ILE A 355 8.32 -3.26 -55.62
C ILE A 355 8.78 -4.69 -55.34
N GLY A 356 8.13 -5.37 -54.40
CA GLY A 356 8.55 -6.68 -53.94
C GLY A 356 7.37 -7.64 -53.84
N THR A 357 7.58 -8.86 -54.33
CA THR A 357 6.66 -9.98 -54.12
C THR A 357 7.00 -10.72 -52.83
N PHE A 358 6.02 -11.41 -52.27
CA PHE A 358 6.28 -12.38 -51.22
C PHE A 358 6.84 -13.66 -51.85
N GLN A 359 7.73 -14.34 -51.13
CA GLN A 359 8.39 -15.56 -51.59
C GLN A 359 8.38 -16.62 -50.50
N VAL A 360 8.37 -17.89 -50.91
CA VAL A 360 8.57 -19.01 -49.98
C VAL A 360 10.00 -19.02 -49.45
N ASP A 361 10.20 -19.52 -48.23
CA ASP A 361 11.53 -19.74 -47.66
C ASP A 361 12.13 -21.02 -48.25
N PRO A 362 13.21 -20.96 -49.06
CA PRO A 362 13.77 -22.15 -49.68
C PRO A 362 14.42 -23.12 -48.68
N ARG A 363 14.62 -22.70 -47.43
CA ARG A 363 15.21 -23.53 -46.36
C ARG A 363 14.19 -24.47 -45.72
N VAL A 364 12.91 -24.31 -46.04
CA VAL A 364 11.79 -25.05 -45.45
C VAL A 364 10.99 -25.72 -46.56
N PRO A 365 10.56 -26.99 -46.40
CA PRO A 365 9.69 -27.64 -47.37
C PRO A 365 8.43 -26.83 -47.67
N GLU A 366 7.99 -26.77 -48.92
CA GLU A 366 6.82 -26.00 -49.33
C GLU A 366 5.53 -26.42 -48.61
N GLN A 367 5.41 -27.70 -48.24
CA GLN A 367 4.24 -28.21 -47.53
C GLN A 367 4.18 -27.72 -46.07
N ALA A 368 5.32 -27.31 -45.51
CA ALA A 368 5.45 -26.85 -44.12
C ALA A 368 5.24 -25.33 -43.96
N GLN A 369 5.02 -24.58 -45.04
CA GLN A 369 4.80 -23.13 -45.03
C GLN A 369 3.66 -22.73 -45.99
N LEU A 370 3.01 -21.60 -45.75
CA LEU A 370 2.05 -21.03 -46.71
C LEU A 370 2.78 -20.53 -47.96
N SER A 371 2.08 -20.51 -49.10
CA SER A 371 2.60 -19.90 -50.33
C SER A 371 1.91 -18.55 -50.59
N PRO A 372 2.53 -17.63 -51.34
CA PRO A 372 1.88 -16.37 -51.73
C PRO A 372 0.56 -16.59 -52.47
N GLU A 373 0.45 -17.66 -53.26
CA GLU A 373 -0.72 -18.03 -54.06
C GLU A 373 -1.90 -18.45 -53.18
N ALA A 374 -1.65 -18.97 -51.97
CA ALA A 374 -2.71 -19.33 -51.03
C ALA A 374 -3.57 -18.13 -50.60
N PHE A 375 -3.06 -16.90 -50.75
CA PHE A 375 -3.77 -15.66 -50.45
C PHE A 375 -4.52 -15.10 -51.67
N ALA A 376 -4.28 -15.63 -52.88
CA ALA A 376 -4.89 -15.13 -54.09
C ALA A 376 -6.41 -15.40 -54.07
N GLY A 377 -7.21 -14.36 -54.29
CA GLY A 377 -8.67 -14.46 -54.24
C GLY A 377 -9.28 -14.40 -52.84
N THR A 378 -8.44 -14.32 -51.79
CA THR A 378 -8.90 -14.10 -50.41
C THR A 378 -8.90 -12.61 -50.08
N ASP A 379 -9.75 -12.18 -49.16
CA ASP A 379 -9.73 -10.82 -48.59
C ASP A 379 -8.68 -10.65 -47.48
N LEU A 380 -7.76 -11.61 -47.31
CA LEU A 380 -6.76 -11.61 -46.24
C LEU A 380 -5.46 -10.94 -46.69
N ASP A 381 -4.91 -10.12 -45.81
CA ASP A 381 -3.57 -9.58 -45.95
C ASP A 381 -2.51 -10.61 -45.55
N ARG A 382 -1.36 -10.52 -46.23
CA ARG A 382 -0.10 -11.18 -45.85
C ARG A 382 0.56 -10.41 -44.70
N GLY A 383 0.06 -10.65 -43.48
CA GLY A 383 0.50 -9.99 -42.26
C GLY A 383 1.86 -10.47 -41.78
N ARG A 384 2.88 -9.61 -41.87
CA ARG A 384 4.24 -9.90 -41.37
C ARG A 384 4.30 -9.87 -39.84
N LEU A 385 5.05 -10.78 -39.22
CA LEU A 385 5.40 -10.65 -37.80
C LEU A 385 6.58 -9.68 -37.59
N VAL A 386 7.55 -9.70 -38.49
CA VAL A 386 8.72 -8.79 -38.48
C VAL A 386 8.59 -7.76 -39.59
N ASN A 387 8.67 -6.48 -39.22
CA ASN A 387 8.64 -5.35 -40.16
C ASN A 387 10.06 -4.99 -40.61
N ALA A 388 10.23 -4.63 -41.90
CA ALA A 388 11.49 -4.17 -42.47
C ALA A 388 12.11 -3.00 -41.67
N ARG A 389 11.28 -2.09 -41.15
CA ARG A 389 11.73 -0.93 -40.35
C ARG A 389 12.27 -1.30 -38.97
N ASP A 390 11.98 -2.50 -38.48
CA ASP A 390 12.44 -2.93 -37.15
C ASP A 390 13.84 -3.56 -37.22
N ILE A 391 14.30 -3.97 -38.42
CA ILE A 391 15.53 -4.74 -38.62
C ILE A 391 16.57 -4.01 -39.47
N ALA A 392 16.22 -2.90 -40.12
CA ALA A 392 17.09 -2.14 -41.01
C ALA A 392 18.15 -1.33 -40.22
N TRP A 393 19.09 -2.02 -39.58
CA TRP A 393 20.22 -1.44 -38.88
C TRP A 393 21.46 -2.35 -38.94
N GLY A 394 22.65 -1.73 -38.88
CA GLY A 394 23.92 -2.43 -38.95
C GLY A 394 24.43 -2.68 -40.37
N ASP A 395 25.60 -3.32 -40.47
CA ASP A 395 26.44 -3.35 -41.69
C ASP A 395 25.79 -4.03 -42.90
N ALA A 396 24.72 -4.80 -42.68
CA ALA A 396 23.95 -5.43 -43.75
C ALA A 396 23.13 -4.44 -44.58
N PHE A 397 22.85 -3.25 -44.03
CA PHE A 397 22.07 -2.21 -44.68
C PHE A 397 22.99 -1.05 -45.03
N SER A 398 23.13 -0.78 -46.33
CA SER A 398 23.83 0.40 -46.82
C SER A 398 23.12 1.68 -46.37
N ASP A 399 23.83 2.81 -46.36
CA ASP A 399 23.22 4.13 -46.13
C ASP A 399 22.26 4.57 -47.25
N ASP A 400 22.26 3.87 -48.39
CA ASP A 400 21.30 4.07 -49.48
C ASP A 400 19.92 3.46 -49.16
N PRO A 401 18.84 4.27 -49.05
CA PRO A 401 17.52 3.79 -48.64
C PRO A 401 16.86 2.78 -49.58
N GLU A 402 17.17 2.85 -50.88
CA GLU A 402 16.61 1.92 -51.88
C GLU A 402 17.21 0.52 -51.70
N SER A 403 18.55 0.44 -51.61
CA SER A 403 19.29 -0.80 -51.40
C SER A 403 18.98 -1.43 -50.04
N ALA A 404 18.93 -0.61 -48.98
CA ALA A 404 18.50 -1.05 -47.65
C ALA A 404 17.06 -1.58 -47.68
N GLY A 405 16.17 -0.90 -48.43
CA GLY A 405 14.82 -1.35 -48.71
C GLY A 405 14.75 -2.72 -49.38
N ARG A 406 15.49 -2.93 -50.48
CA ARG A 406 15.53 -4.23 -51.18
C ARG A 406 15.95 -5.37 -50.26
N ILE A 407 16.97 -5.17 -49.42
CA ILE A 407 17.44 -6.18 -48.46
C ILE A 407 16.39 -6.42 -47.37
N ALA A 408 15.94 -5.35 -46.69
CA ALA A 408 15.03 -5.44 -45.55
C ALA A 408 13.68 -6.07 -45.93
N PHE A 409 13.09 -5.65 -47.05
CA PHE A 409 11.86 -6.24 -47.57
C PHE A 409 12.09 -7.63 -48.16
N GLY A 410 13.24 -7.91 -48.77
CA GLY A 410 13.59 -9.24 -49.29
C GLY A 410 13.62 -10.31 -48.21
N VAL A 411 14.13 -9.99 -47.02
CA VAL A 411 14.18 -10.93 -45.89
C VAL A 411 12.90 -10.96 -45.04
N THR A 412 12.08 -9.90 -45.06
CA THR A 412 10.83 -9.85 -44.27
C THR A 412 9.57 -10.25 -45.06
N ASN A 413 9.60 -10.21 -46.39
CA ASN A 413 8.53 -10.73 -47.28
C ASN A 413 8.69 -12.24 -47.58
N VAL A 414 9.26 -12.99 -46.64
CA VAL A 414 9.39 -14.45 -46.72
C VAL A 414 8.21 -15.09 -46.00
N MET A 415 7.57 -16.10 -46.60
CA MET A 415 6.31 -16.66 -46.09
C MET A 415 6.40 -17.28 -44.70
N THR A 416 7.59 -17.72 -44.26
CA THR A 416 7.82 -18.17 -42.88
C THR A 416 7.62 -17.06 -41.84
N ASN A 417 7.66 -15.78 -42.23
CA ASN A 417 7.36 -14.61 -41.39
C ASN A 417 5.90 -14.10 -41.55
N VAL A 418 5.05 -14.80 -42.32
CA VAL A 418 3.72 -14.30 -42.72
C VAL A 418 2.61 -15.09 -42.03
N THR A 419 1.57 -14.35 -41.61
CA THR A 419 0.33 -14.86 -41.03
C THR A 419 -0.87 -14.24 -41.77
N PRO A 420 -1.99 -14.97 -41.92
CA PRO A 420 -3.21 -14.39 -42.48
C PRO A 420 -3.86 -13.41 -41.51
N ARG A 421 -4.16 -12.20 -42.00
CA ARG A 421 -4.80 -11.14 -41.20
C ARG A 421 -5.90 -10.42 -41.98
N TYR A 422 -6.95 -10.00 -41.28
CA TYR A 422 -7.94 -9.10 -41.84
C TYR A 422 -7.34 -7.72 -42.13
N PRO A 423 -7.64 -7.09 -43.28
CA PRO A 423 -7.08 -5.80 -43.67
C PRO A 423 -7.29 -4.69 -42.63
N ALA A 424 -8.49 -4.60 -42.04
CA ALA A 424 -8.81 -3.61 -41.02
C ALA A 424 -7.89 -3.69 -39.79
N PHE A 425 -7.57 -4.92 -39.34
CA PHE A 425 -6.64 -5.17 -38.26
C PHE A 425 -5.19 -4.87 -38.68
N ASN A 426 -4.76 -5.44 -39.81
CA ASN A 426 -3.37 -5.39 -40.27
C ASN A 426 -2.92 -3.97 -40.62
N ARG A 427 -3.82 -3.13 -41.14
CA ARG A 427 -3.53 -1.76 -41.59
C ARG A 427 -3.89 -0.69 -40.56
N GLY A 428 -4.68 -1.05 -39.54
CA GLY A 428 -5.09 -0.16 -38.45
C GLY A 428 -4.28 -0.36 -37.17
N PRO A 429 -4.83 -1.02 -36.14
CA PRO A 429 -4.21 -1.15 -34.82
C PRO A 429 -2.85 -1.85 -34.88
N TRP A 430 -2.64 -2.81 -35.79
CA TRP A 430 -1.36 -3.49 -35.88
C TRP A 430 -0.23 -2.54 -36.32
N VAL A 431 -0.47 -1.66 -37.31
CA VAL A 431 0.50 -0.61 -37.70
C VAL A 431 0.75 0.35 -36.54
N GLY A 432 -0.30 0.73 -35.81
CA GLY A 432 -0.18 1.55 -34.61
C GLY A 432 0.71 0.89 -33.54
N PHE A 433 0.54 -0.41 -33.34
CA PHE A 433 1.33 -1.18 -32.38
C PHE A 433 2.80 -1.35 -32.82
N GLU A 434 3.05 -1.62 -34.10
CA GLU A 434 4.41 -1.68 -34.66
C GLU A 434 5.14 -0.34 -34.47
N ARG A 435 4.44 0.78 -34.69
CA ARG A 435 4.98 2.12 -34.40
C ARG A 435 5.26 2.33 -32.92
N TYR A 436 4.31 2.01 -32.04
CA TYR A 436 4.50 2.10 -30.59
C TYR A 436 5.74 1.32 -30.12
N ALA A 437 5.87 0.06 -30.53
CA ALA A 437 7.01 -0.78 -30.15
C ALA A 437 8.34 -0.18 -30.60
N ARG A 438 8.40 0.39 -31.80
CA ARG A 438 9.62 0.97 -32.36
C ARG A 438 9.96 2.33 -31.77
N GLU A 439 8.98 3.18 -31.49
CA GLU A 439 9.22 4.61 -31.23
C GLU A 439 8.91 5.02 -29.78
N GLN A 440 7.95 4.38 -29.11
CA GLN A 440 7.40 4.85 -27.83
C GLN A 440 7.69 3.92 -26.64
N PHE A 441 7.75 2.60 -26.86
CA PHE A 441 8.09 1.67 -25.77
C PHE A 441 9.48 1.97 -25.21
N SER A 442 9.59 2.22 -23.90
CA SER A 442 10.83 2.60 -23.22
C SER A 442 11.65 3.61 -24.04
N GLU A 443 11.10 4.80 -24.30
CA GLU A 443 11.63 5.81 -25.24
C GLU A 443 13.14 6.09 -25.10
N LYS A 444 13.66 6.02 -23.87
CA LYS A 444 15.07 6.27 -23.56
C LYS A 444 16.00 5.08 -23.84
N SER A 445 15.47 3.90 -24.13
CA SER A 445 16.26 2.70 -24.45
C SER A 445 16.63 2.67 -25.93
N ASP A 446 17.93 2.51 -26.23
CA ASP A 446 18.42 2.36 -27.61
C ASP A 446 18.09 0.97 -28.20
N ARG A 447 18.18 -0.05 -27.34
CA ARG A 447 18.08 -1.46 -27.73
C ARG A 447 16.82 -2.09 -27.18
N ILE A 448 16.05 -2.72 -28.05
CA ILE A 448 14.79 -3.39 -27.72
C ILE A 448 14.81 -4.80 -28.31
N ILE A 449 14.34 -5.76 -27.53
CA ILE A 449 13.98 -7.09 -27.99
C ILE A 449 12.47 -7.14 -28.15
N ILE A 450 12.02 -7.70 -29.27
CA ILE A 450 10.60 -7.82 -29.60
C ILE A 450 10.31 -9.28 -29.93
N PHE A 451 9.45 -9.92 -29.14
CA PHE A 451 8.86 -11.21 -29.50
C PHE A 451 7.45 -10.98 -30.02
N THR A 452 7.09 -11.62 -31.13
CA THR A 452 5.77 -11.45 -31.77
C THR A 452 5.24 -12.79 -32.22
N GLY A 453 3.94 -13.06 -32.07
CA GLY A 453 3.36 -14.29 -32.61
C GLY A 453 1.82 -14.28 -32.68
N PRO A 454 1.21 -15.21 -33.43
CA PRO A 454 -0.21 -15.50 -33.33
C PRO A 454 -0.55 -16.32 -32.07
N ILE A 455 -1.83 -16.37 -31.72
CA ILE A 455 -2.41 -17.35 -30.79
C ILE A 455 -3.23 -18.34 -31.62
N PHE A 456 -2.81 -19.60 -31.63
CA PHE A 456 -3.49 -20.65 -32.38
C PHE A 456 -4.67 -21.23 -31.58
N GLY A 457 -5.89 -20.85 -31.96
CA GLY A 457 -7.13 -21.36 -31.38
C GLY A 457 -7.57 -22.67 -32.03
N ALA A 458 -8.20 -23.56 -31.25
CA ALA A 458 -8.81 -24.77 -31.82
C ALA A 458 -9.88 -24.42 -32.87
N ASP A 459 -10.65 -23.36 -32.60
CA ASP A 459 -11.80 -22.90 -33.39
C ASP A 459 -11.43 -21.78 -34.39
N ASP A 460 -10.14 -21.63 -34.72
CA ASP A 460 -9.72 -20.66 -35.76
C ASP A 460 -10.45 -20.95 -37.09
N PRO A 461 -11.09 -19.95 -37.71
CA PRO A 461 -11.81 -20.14 -38.96
C PRO A 461 -10.86 -20.53 -40.07
N THR A 462 -11.35 -21.39 -40.97
CA THR A 462 -10.61 -21.79 -42.17
C THR A 462 -11.12 -21.00 -43.36
N ILE A 463 -10.24 -20.21 -43.98
CA ILE A 463 -10.52 -19.44 -45.20
C ILE A 463 -9.57 -19.97 -46.27
N ASP A 464 -10.13 -20.54 -47.33
CA ASP A 464 -9.38 -21.10 -48.47
C ASP A 464 -8.22 -22.03 -48.04
N GLY A 465 -8.51 -22.89 -47.06
CA GLY A 465 -7.56 -23.87 -46.52
C GLY A 465 -6.56 -23.31 -45.50
N MET A 466 -6.58 -22.00 -45.21
CA MET A 466 -5.76 -21.37 -44.18
C MET A 466 -6.55 -21.24 -42.88
N ARG A 467 -6.03 -21.77 -41.77
CA ARG A 467 -6.61 -21.57 -40.44
C ARG A 467 -6.14 -20.22 -39.87
N VAL A 468 -7.04 -19.25 -39.79
CA VAL A 468 -6.73 -17.84 -39.51
C VAL A 468 -6.73 -17.55 -38.00
N PRO A 469 -5.58 -17.26 -37.38
CA PRO A 469 -5.49 -17.05 -35.93
C PRO A 469 -6.26 -15.81 -35.49
N GLN A 470 -7.18 -15.90 -34.52
CA GLN A 470 -8.03 -14.74 -34.18
C GLN A 470 -7.35 -13.68 -33.29
N GLN A 471 -6.17 -13.97 -32.75
CA GLN A 471 -5.45 -13.07 -31.84
C GLN A 471 -3.95 -13.11 -32.11
N PHE A 472 -3.28 -11.98 -31.88
CA PHE A 472 -1.84 -11.84 -31.97
C PHE A 472 -1.30 -11.26 -30.67
N TRP A 473 -0.06 -11.58 -30.36
CA TRP A 473 0.62 -11.09 -29.16
C TRP A 473 1.98 -10.48 -29.50
N LYS A 474 2.43 -9.60 -28.61
CA LYS A 474 3.80 -9.06 -28.63
C LYS A 474 4.33 -8.92 -27.21
N VAL A 475 5.60 -9.21 -27.02
CA VAL A 475 6.34 -8.98 -25.78
C VAL A 475 7.50 -8.04 -26.11
N LEU A 476 7.54 -6.90 -25.44
CA LEU A 476 8.57 -5.88 -25.61
C LEU A 476 9.50 -5.89 -24.41
N ILE A 477 10.81 -5.90 -24.65
CA ILE A 477 11.83 -6.05 -23.61
C ILE A 477 12.94 -5.01 -23.85
N ALA A 478 13.26 -4.22 -22.83
CA ALA A 478 14.39 -3.30 -22.84
C ALA A 478 15.08 -3.26 -21.49
N SER A 479 16.34 -2.81 -21.45
CA SER A 479 16.98 -2.45 -20.18
C SER A 479 16.39 -1.15 -19.64
N ASP A 480 16.13 -1.08 -18.33
CA ASP A 480 15.67 0.13 -17.65
C ASP A 480 16.80 1.18 -17.64
N PRO A 481 16.62 2.33 -18.33
CA PRO A 481 17.62 3.38 -18.37
C PRO A 481 17.85 4.06 -17.02
N SER A 482 16.88 3.97 -16.11
CA SER A 482 16.93 4.58 -14.77
C SER A 482 17.55 3.64 -13.72
N SER A 483 17.55 2.34 -14.00
CA SER A 483 18.07 1.30 -13.11
C SER A 483 18.94 0.31 -13.90
N PRO A 484 20.20 0.66 -14.20
CA PRO A 484 21.13 -0.25 -14.88
C PRO A 484 21.18 -1.60 -14.15
N GLY A 485 20.93 -2.69 -14.86
CA GLY A 485 20.75 -4.00 -14.22
C GLY A 485 19.30 -4.47 -14.09
N ARG A 486 18.33 -3.74 -14.64
CA ARG A 486 16.92 -4.16 -14.66
C ARG A 486 16.35 -4.16 -16.07
N LEU A 487 15.32 -4.98 -16.26
CA LEU A 487 14.55 -5.05 -17.49
C LEU A 487 13.19 -4.38 -17.28
N ILE A 488 12.66 -3.82 -18.36
CA ILE A 488 11.26 -3.43 -18.52
C ILE A 488 10.67 -4.42 -19.53
N VAL A 489 9.63 -5.15 -19.13
CA VAL A 489 8.94 -6.11 -19.98
C VAL A 489 7.46 -5.81 -20.03
N GLU A 490 6.89 -5.77 -21.23
CA GLU A 490 5.45 -5.55 -21.44
C GLU A 490 4.87 -6.61 -22.37
N GLY A 491 3.78 -7.25 -21.96
CA GLY A 491 3.02 -8.20 -22.77
C GLY A 491 1.73 -7.61 -23.30
N TYR A 492 1.38 -7.91 -24.55
CA TYR A 492 0.17 -7.44 -25.21
C TYR A 492 -0.52 -8.56 -25.97
N VAL A 493 -1.85 -8.57 -25.96
CA VAL A 493 -2.68 -9.42 -26.83
C VAL A 493 -3.69 -8.54 -27.55
N VAL A 494 -3.71 -8.62 -28.88
CA VAL A 494 -4.61 -7.84 -29.73
C VAL A 494 -5.46 -8.80 -30.56
N PRO A 495 -6.79 -8.79 -30.42
CA PRO A 495 -7.68 -9.58 -31.26
C PRO A 495 -7.79 -8.97 -32.67
N GLN A 496 -7.96 -9.81 -33.69
CA GLN A 496 -8.26 -9.35 -35.04
C GLN A 496 -9.76 -9.46 -35.36
N ASP A 497 -10.60 -8.77 -34.59
CA ASP A 497 -12.09 -8.78 -34.59
C ASP A 497 -12.78 -8.93 -35.96
N GLY A 498 -12.80 -10.14 -36.55
CA GLY A 498 -13.64 -10.60 -37.65
C GLY A 498 -13.88 -9.69 -38.87
N GLY A 499 -13.09 -8.63 -39.08
CA GLY A 499 -13.29 -7.62 -40.14
C GLY A 499 -14.03 -6.33 -39.74
N SER A 500 -14.39 -6.11 -38.48
CA SER A 500 -14.88 -4.78 -38.02
C SER A 500 -13.72 -3.80 -37.87
N MET A 501 -13.93 -2.51 -38.16
CA MET A 501 -12.89 -1.47 -37.97
C MET A 501 -12.56 -1.34 -36.47
N PRO A 502 -11.40 -1.85 -36.00
CA PRO A 502 -11.08 -1.83 -34.59
C PRO A 502 -10.56 -0.44 -34.18
N ALA A 503 -10.71 -0.10 -32.91
CA ALA A 503 -10.15 1.14 -32.37
C ALA A 503 -8.63 1.20 -32.60
N PRO A 504 -8.05 2.41 -32.76
CA PRO A 504 -6.60 2.58 -32.81
C PRO A 504 -5.91 1.90 -31.62
N PHE A 505 -4.68 1.43 -31.83
CA PHE A 505 -3.92 0.79 -30.76
C PHE A 505 -3.66 1.75 -29.60
N SER A 506 -4.01 1.33 -28.38
CA SER A 506 -3.63 1.95 -27.11
C SER A 506 -2.98 0.88 -26.22
N PRO A 507 -1.81 1.16 -25.62
CA PRO A 507 -1.15 0.22 -24.72
C PRO A 507 -2.06 -0.22 -23.56
N GLU A 508 -2.79 0.71 -22.95
CA GLU A 508 -3.63 0.47 -21.78
C GLU A 508 -4.77 -0.52 -22.07
N ALA A 509 -5.32 -0.48 -23.29
CA ALA A 509 -6.43 -1.33 -23.70
C ALA A 509 -6.01 -2.80 -23.96
N TYR A 510 -4.77 -3.03 -24.42
CA TYR A 510 -4.34 -4.34 -24.91
C TYR A 510 -3.25 -4.99 -24.06
N ARG A 511 -2.72 -4.29 -23.04
CA ARG A 511 -1.69 -4.85 -22.14
C ARG A 511 -2.27 -6.00 -21.32
N THR A 512 -1.47 -7.06 -21.16
CA THR A 512 -1.83 -8.23 -20.37
C THR A 512 -0.60 -8.79 -19.66
N ARG A 513 -0.82 -9.79 -18.80
CA ARG A 513 0.27 -10.48 -18.08
C ARG A 513 1.00 -11.43 -19.01
N LEU A 514 2.32 -11.51 -18.84
CA LEU A 514 3.15 -12.41 -19.63
C LEU A 514 2.73 -13.88 -19.46
N ALA A 515 2.34 -14.26 -18.23
CA ALA A 515 1.82 -15.59 -17.92
C ALA A 515 0.55 -15.96 -18.73
N ALA A 516 -0.26 -14.97 -19.11
CA ALA A 516 -1.41 -15.22 -19.98
C ALA A 516 -0.95 -15.56 -21.41
N ILE A 517 0.06 -14.84 -21.92
CA ILE A 517 0.65 -15.09 -23.23
C ILE A 517 1.34 -16.45 -23.26
N GLU A 518 2.13 -16.82 -22.24
CA GLU A 518 2.79 -18.14 -22.14
C GLU A 518 1.78 -19.28 -22.29
N ARG A 519 0.68 -19.22 -21.54
CA ARG A 519 -0.39 -20.21 -21.59
C ARG A 519 -1.09 -20.26 -22.95
N LEU A 520 -1.42 -19.10 -23.53
CA LEU A 520 -2.15 -19.03 -24.80
C LEU A 520 -1.28 -19.42 -26.01
N ALA A 521 -0.02 -18.97 -26.03
CA ALA A 521 0.94 -19.22 -27.10
C ALA A 521 1.70 -20.55 -26.93
N LYS A 522 1.53 -21.24 -25.80
CA LYS A 522 2.25 -22.49 -25.45
C LYS A 522 3.77 -22.31 -25.40
N LEU A 523 4.21 -21.16 -24.86
CA LEU A 523 5.60 -20.73 -24.74
C LEU A 523 6.01 -20.55 -23.28
N ASP A 524 7.31 -20.53 -23.03
CA ASP A 524 7.94 -20.12 -21.78
C ASP A 524 8.99 -19.04 -22.11
N PHE A 525 8.79 -17.81 -21.61
CA PHE A 525 9.71 -16.70 -21.85
C PHE A 525 10.92 -16.70 -20.90
N GLY A 526 10.94 -17.61 -19.93
CA GLY A 526 11.96 -17.70 -18.90
C GLY A 526 11.72 -16.76 -17.73
N GLU A 527 12.27 -17.15 -16.58
CA GLU A 527 12.01 -16.48 -15.30
C GLU A 527 12.44 -15.01 -15.29
N MET A 528 13.56 -14.69 -15.93
CA MET A 528 14.08 -13.32 -15.99
C MET A 528 13.12 -12.35 -16.70
N VAL A 529 12.46 -12.81 -17.76
CA VAL A 529 11.52 -11.99 -18.54
C VAL A 529 10.18 -11.90 -17.79
N ARG A 530 9.71 -13.01 -17.22
CA ARG A 530 8.50 -13.03 -16.36
C ARG A 530 8.63 -12.10 -15.15
N ALA A 531 9.75 -12.18 -14.44
CA ALA A 531 10.02 -11.37 -13.26
C ALA A 531 10.31 -9.90 -13.58
N ALA A 532 10.18 -9.46 -14.83
CA ALA A 532 10.28 -8.06 -15.22
C ALA A 532 8.99 -7.54 -15.90
N ASP A 533 7.94 -8.37 -15.95
CA ASP A 533 6.64 -8.00 -16.51
C ASP A 533 5.99 -6.88 -15.68
N ILE A 534 5.77 -5.72 -16.30
CA ILE A 534 5.17 -4.57 -15.62
C ILE A 534 3.68 -4.77 -15.31
N ALA A 535 3.00 -5.67 -16.03
CA ALA A 535 1.59 -5.99 -15.82
C ALA A 535 1.41 -7.07 -14.73
N SER A 536 2.50 -7.71 -14.32
CA SER A 536 2.55 -8.41 -13.05
C SER A 536 2.58 -7.37 -11.93
N PRO A 537 1.85 -7.57 -10.81
CA PRO A 537 1.84 -6.60 -9.71
C PRO A 537 3.24 -6.45 -9.12
N SER A 538 4.03 -5.54 -9.67
CA SER A 538 5.33 -5.05 -9.22
C SER A 538 6.22 -6.10 -8.55
N THR A 539 6.73 -7.05 -9.32
CA THR A 539 7.95 -7.78 -8.98
C THR A 539 9.04 -7.32 -9.93
N ALA A 540 9.85 -6.35 -9.52
CA ALA A 540 11.21 -6.14 -10.01
C ALA A 540 12.04 -5.45 -8.91
N ARG A 541 12.04 -6.07 -7.72
CA ARG A 541 13.19 -6.06 -6.82
C ARG A 541 13.52 -7.52 -6.53
N LEU A 542 14.61 -7.99 -7.14
CA LEU A 542 15.44 -9.17 -6.87
C LEU A 542 14.85 -10.34 -6.06
N ALA A 543 15.03 -11.54 -6.63
CA ALA A 543 14.85 -12.86 -6.03
C ALA A 543 14.96 -12.91 -4.51
N ILE A 544 13.99 -13.55 -3.88
CA ILE A 544 14.20 -14.19 -2.59
C ILE A 544 13.62 -15.62 -2.68
N PRO A 545 14.38 -16.68 -2.35
CA PRO A 545 13.92 -18.07 -2.45
C PRO A 545 12.67 -18.30 -1.61
N ALA A 546 11.82 -19.25 -2.01
CA ALA A 546 10.52 -19.59 -1.41
C ALA A 546 10.52 -19.92 0.11
N THR A 547 11.68 -19.96 0.75
CA THR A 547 11.83 -20.07 2.22
C THR A 547 11.80 -18.72 2.94
N GLN A 548 11.78 -17.61 2.19
CA GLN A 548 11.96 -16.27 2.70
C GLN A 548 10.69 -15.41 2.60
N THR A 549 9.76 -15.71 1.68
CA THR A 549 8.44 -15.05 1.57
C THR A 549 7.73 -14.97 2.92
N GLY A 550 7.83 -16.05 3.70
CA GLY A 550 7.32 -16.10 5.05
C GLY A 550 8.03 -15.22 6.07
N LYS A 551 9.36 -15.19 6.03
CA LYS A 551 10.20 -14.36 6.92
C LYS A 551 10.10 -12.88 6.57
N ASP A 552 9.88 -12.56 5.31
CA ASP A 552 9.72 -11.21 4.80
C ASP A 552 8.34 -10.66 5.15
N LEU A 553 7.29 -11.49 5.09
CA LEU A 553 5.98 -11.15 5.68
C LEU A 553 6.07 -10.94 7.19
N VAL A 554 6.83 -11.77 7.91
CA VAL A 554 7.11 -11.59 9.34
C VAL A 554 7.92 -10.30 9.59
N ALA A 555 8.88 -9.96 8.74
CA ALA A 555 9.64 -8.72 8.84
C ALA A 555 8.78 -7.48 8.59
N LEU A 556 7.91 -7.52 7.58
CA LEU A 556 6.92 -6.47 7.32
C LEU A 556 5.94 -6.32 8.49
N LEU A 557 5.58 -7.42 9.15
CA LEU A 557 4.70 -7.44 10.31
C LEU A 557 5.38 -6.86 11.56
N VAL A 558 6.67 -7.12 11.76
CA VAL A 558 7.49 -6.46 12.80
C VAL A 558 7.63 -4.96 12.49
N GLN A 559 7.82 -4.60 11.23
CA GLN A 559 7.90 -3.20 10.79
C GLN A 559 6.56 -2.46 10.96
N ALA A 560 5.44 -3.13 10.71
CA ALA A 560 4.09 -2.64 10.98
C ALA A 560 3.78 -2.48 12.49
N GLN A 561 4.62 -3.02 13.37
CA GLN A 561 4.55 -2.84 14.82
C GLN A 561 5.54 -1.77 15.34
N GLY A 562 6.46 -1.28 14.49
CA GLY A 562 7.46 -0.26 14.85
C GLY A 562 6.84 1.12 15.09
N ALA A 563 7.60 2.04 15.68
CA ALA A 563 7.12 3.37 16.12
C ALA A 563 6.91 4.41 15.00
N ASP A 564 7.53 4.21 13.83
CA ASP A 564 7.45 5.13 12.70
C ASP A 564 6.13 4.98 11.92
N ALA A 565 5.39 6.08 11.74
CA ALA A 565 4.05 6.08 11.14
C ALA A 565 4.08 5.81 9.62
N GLU A 566 5.11 6.32 8.92
CA GLU A 566 5.24 6.18 7.47
C GLU A 566 5.69 4.77 7.09
N ALA A 567 6.69 4.22 7.79
CA ALA A 567 7.06 2.81 7.66
C ALA A 567 5.90 1.87 8.02
N ARG A 568 5.09 2.22 9.02
CA ARG A 568 3.91 1.43 9.42
C ARG A 568 2.83 1.41 8.34
N ALA A 569 2.49 2.56 7.77
CA ALA A 569 1.51 2.66 6.68
C ALA A 569 1.97 1.91 5.42
N SER A 570 3.26 2.03 5.08
CA SER A 570 3.87 1.32 3.96
C SER A 570 3.88 -0.20 4.18
N ALA A 571 4.28 -0.65 5.36
CA ALA A 571 4.28 -2.07 5.72
C ALA A 571 2.85 -2.65 5.74
N MET A 572 1.86 -1.89 6.23
CA MET A 572 0.45 -2.31 6.24
C MET A 572 -0.13 -2.41 4.83
N THR A 573 0.21 -1.48 3.95
CA THR A 573 -0.20 -1.51 2.54
C THR A 573 0.38 -2.75 1.83
N GLN A 574 1.65 -3.05 2.08
CA GLN A 574 2.33 -4.21 1.50
C GLN A 574 1.77 -5.54 2.05
N LEU A 575 1.47 -5.62 3.35
CA LEU A 575 0.85 -6.80 3.96
C LEU A 575 -0.58 -7.03 3.44
N MET A 576 -1.38 -5.97 3.32
CA MET A 576 -2.75 -6.06 2.80
C MET A 576 -2.80 -6.43 1.32
N ALA A 577 -1.83 -5.96 0.53
CA ALA A 577 -1.65 -6.38 -0.85
C ALA A 577 -1.25 -7.87 -0.93
N ALA A 578 -0.28 -8.30 -0.11
CA ALA A 578 0.17 -9.68 -0.06
C ALA A 578 -0.97 -10.63 0.35
N ILE A 579 -1.76 -10.33 1.38
CA ILE A 579 -2.90 -11.17 1.79
C ILE A 579 -3.99 -11.24 0.71
N ARG A 580 -4.18 -10.16 -0.05
CA ARG A 580 -5.16 -10.10 -1.14
C ARG A 580 -4.75 -10.96 -2.35
N ASP A 581 -3.45 -11.03 -2.65
CA ASP A 581 -2.88 -11.80 -3.75
C ASP A 581 -2.71 -13.31 -3.45
N LEU A 582 -2.83 -13.73 -2.19
CA LEU A 582 -2.61 -15.11 -1.74
C LEU A 582 -3.73 -16.12 -2.07
N GLN A 583 -4.43 -15.94 -3.20
CA GLN A 583 -5.37 -16.93 -3.73
C GLN A 583 -4.64 -18.05 -4.49
N GLY A 584 -3.94 -18.93 -3.77
CA GLY A 584 -3.40 -20.13 -4.42
C GLY A 584 -2.71 -21.14 -3.50
N HIS A 585 -1.54 -20.79 -2.93
CA HIS A 585 -0.61 -21.81 -2.43
C HIS A 585 -0.39 -21.78 -0.90
N GLU A 586 -0.39 -22.97 -0.28
CA GLU A 586 -0.28 -23.17 1.18
C GLU A 586 1.10 -22.77 1.75
N SER A 587 2.16 -22.81 0.93
CA SER A 587 3.54 -22.44 1.29
C SER A 587 3.70 -20.97 1.70
N ASP A 588 2.87 -20.10 1.17
CA ASP A 588 3.08 -18.65 1.24
C ASP A 588 2.36 -18.02 2.44
N LEU A 589 1.28 -18.64 2.89
CA LEU A 589 0.49 -18.19 4.05
C LEU A 589 0.94 -18.81 5.37
N ARG A 590 1.53 -20.01 5.33
CA ARG A 590 1.90 -20.76 6.54
C ARG A 590 2.87 -20.02 7.47
N PRO A 591 3.91 -19.34 6.99
CA PRO A 591 4.82 -18.61 7.89
C PRO A 591 4.18 -17.37 8.53
N LEU A 592 3.24 -16.71 7.85
CA LEU A 592 2.43 -15.63 8.43
C LEU A 592 1.51 -16.19 9.52
N ALA A 593 0.96 -17.39 9.29
CA ALA A 593 0.19 -18.13 10.27
C ALA A 593 1.04 -18.60 11.48
N ASP A 594 2.27 -19.06 11.26
CA ASP A 594 3.22 -19.46 12.31
C ASP A 594 3.69 -18.26 13.16
N ALA A 595 3.57 -17.04 12.63
CA ALA A 595 3.85 -15.81 13.35
C ALA A 595 2.72 -15.38 14.30
N ILE A 596 1.47 -15.78 14.02
CA ILE A 596 0.29 -15.47 14.85
C ILE A 596 0.53 -15.77 16.34
N PRO A 597 1.04 -16.96 16.75
CA PRO A 597 1.37 -17.24 18.14
C PRO A 597 2.30 -16.22 18.82
N SER A 598 3.32 -15.75 18.10
CA SER A 598 4.30 -14.80 18.64
C SER A 598 3.67 -13.41 18.80
N ILE A 599 2.85 -12.99 17.85
CA ILE A 599 2.19 -11.69 17.86
C ILE A 599 1.07 -11.64 18.88
N ALA A 600 0.33 -12.73 19.02
CA ALA A 600 -0.73 -12.91 20.02
C ALA A 600 -0.22 -12.62 21.44
N LYS A 601 0.96 -13.14 21.78
CA LYS A 601 1.60 -12.90 23.08
C LYS A 601 1.94 -11.43 23.33
N SER A 602 2.21 -10.68 22.26
CA SER A 602 2.55 -9.26 22.31
C SER A 602 1.36 -8.33 22.06
N PHE A 603 0.17 -8.85 21.74
CA PHE A 603 -0.97 -8.04 21.29
C PHE A 603 -1.40 -6.98 22.31
N ALA A 604 -1.46 -7.35 23.59
CA ALA A 604 -1.80 -6.43 24.68
C ALA A 604 -0.76 -5.31 24.89
N SER A 605 0.47 -5.50 24.39
CA SER A 605 1.54 -4.49 24.43
C SER A 605 1.60 -3.60 23.20
N LEU A 606 0.79 -3.89 22.17
CA LEU A 606 0.71 -3.08 20.95
C LEU A 606 -0.15 -1.82 21.19
N GLY A 607 0.18 -0.72 20.50
CA GLY A 607 -0.67 0.46 20.45
C GLY A 607 -2.00 0.20 19.72
N PRO A 608 -3.03 1.05 19.92
CA PRO A 608 -4.38 0.82 19.38
C PRO A 608 -4.42 0.65 17.85
N GLU A 609 -3.65 1.43 17.10
CA GLU A 609 -3.58 1.30 15.63
C GLU A 609 -2.94 -0.03 15.19
N ALA A 610 -1.90 -0.49 15.89
CA ALA A 610 -1.23 -1.74 15.58
C ALA A 610 -2.13 -2.95 15.89
N GLN A 611 -2.98 -2.86 16.93
CA GLN A 611 -4.00 -3.86 17.24
C GLN A 611 -5.07 -3.94 16.13
N ILE A 612 -5.60 -2.81 15.67
CA ILE A 612 -6.59 -2.75 14.57
C ILE A 612 -6.02 -3.32 13.28
N ASN A 613 -4.79 -2.94 12.95
CA ASN A 613 -4.08 -3.43 11.79
C ASN A 613 -3.93 -4.96 11.82
N MET A 614 -3.50 -5.52 12.95
CA MET A 614 -3.38 -6.97 13.11
C MET A 614 -4.72 -7.70 12.95
N LEU A 615 -5.78 -7.17 13.58
CA LEU A 615 -7.14 -7.73 13.44
C LEU A 615 -7.64 -7.66 12.00
N THR A 616 -7.29 -6.61 11.27
CA THR A 616 -7.61 -6.45 9.85
C THR A 616 -6.90 -7.51 8.99
N LEU A 617 -5.63 -7.80 9.27
CA LEU A 617 -4.86 -8.84 8.59
C LEU A 617 -5.46 -10.24 8.82
N LEU A 618 -5.81 -10.58 10.06
CA LEU A 618 -6.47 -11.84 10.38
C LEU A 618 -7.85 -11.93 9.69
N ALA A 619 -8.59 -10.82 9.66
CA ALA A 619 -9.91 -10.76 9.05
C ALA A 619 -9.86 -10.92 7.52
N ALA A 620 -8.74 -10.57 6.88
CA ALA A 620 -8.56 -10.74 5.44
C ALA A 620 -8.34 -12.21 5.03
N ILE A 621 -7.96 -13.11 5.95
CA ILE A 621 -7.83 -14.54 5.65
C ILE A 621 -9.22 -15.15 5.36
N PRO A 622 -9.40 -15.86 4.22
CA PRO A 622 -10.68 -16.46 3.87
C PRO A 622 -10.99 -17.68 4.75
N LYS A 623 -12.28 -17.90 5.05
CA LYS A 623 -12.73 -19.02 5.91
C LYS A 623 -12.27 -20.39 5.40
N THR A 624 -12.20 -20.57 4.08
CA THR A 624 -11.73 -21.83 3.45
C THR A 624 -10.32 -22.23 3.88
N ARG A 625 -9.45 -21.27 4.21
CA ARG A 625 -8.10 -21.54 4.72
C ARG A 625 -8.12 -21.92 6.19
N TRP A 626 -8.93 -21.22 6.99
CA TRP A 626 -9.15 -21.58 8.38
C TRP A 626 -9.70 -23.01 8.50
N ASP A 627 -10.59 -23.41 7.61
CA ASP A 627 -11.23 -24.74 7.63
C ASP A 627 -10.32 -25.87 7.09
N SER A 628 -9.08 -25.58 6.69
CA SER A 628 -8.11 -26.61 6.30
C SER A 628 -7.67 -27.44 7.51
N GLU A 629 -7.60 -28.77 7.34
CA GLU A 629 -7.14 -29.70 8.37
C GLU A 629 -5.70 -29.40 8.80
N SER A 630 -4.86 -28.99 7.84
CA SER A 630 -3.47 -28.60 8.11
C SER A 630 -3.31 -27.32 8.95
N TRP A 631 -4.40 -26.55 9.14
CA TRP A 631 -4.41 -25.28 9.85
C TRP A 631 -5.09 -25.33 11.22
N ILE A 632 -5.52 -26.51 11.68
CA ILE A 632 -6.32 -26.61 12.91
C ILE A 632 -5.59 -26.07 14.16
N ASP A 633 -4.28 -26.30 14.27
CA ASP A 633 -3.46 -25.78 15.37
C ASP A 633 -3.19 -24.28 15.28
N ILE A 634 -3.09 -23.76 14.06
CA ILE A 634 -2.96 -22.33 13.77
C ILE A 634 -4.27 -21.62 14.12
N LYS A 635 -5.42 -22.20 13.73
CA LYS A 635 -6.76 -21.73 14.09
C LYS A 635 -6.93 -21.67 15.61
N ALA A 636 -6.57 -22.73 16.34
CA ALA A 636 -6.61 -22.76 17.80
C ALA A 636 -5.74 -21.65 18.43
N THR A 637 -4.56 -21.40 17.87
CA THR A 637 -3.69 -20.31 18.33
C THR A 637 -4.28 -18.93 18.06
N ALA A 638 -4.90 -18.72 16.90
CA ALA A 638 -5.61 -17.50 16.56
C ALA A 638 -6.83 -17.27 17.47
N ARG A 639 -7.56 -18.35 17.81
CA ARG A 639 -8.66 -18.29 18.78
C ARG A 639 -8.14 -17.84 20.15
N ARG A 640 -7.08 -18.46 20.66
CA ARG A 640 -6.47 -18.04 21.91
C ARG A 640 -6.04 -16.57 21.90
N ALA A 641 -5.37 -16.13 20.83
CA ALA A 641 -4.95 -14.75 20.64
C ALA A 641 -6.12 -13.76 20.72
N LEU A 642 -7.22 -14.09 20.04
CA LEU A 642 -8.43 -13.27 20.00
C LEU A 642 -9.10 -13.20 21.39
N ALA A 643 -9.10 -14.29 22.16
CA ALA A 643 -9.62 -14.31 23.52
C ALA A 643 -8.77 -13.47 24.49
N ASP A 644 -7.44 -13.58 24.41
CA ASP A 644 -6.50 -12.78 25.20
C ASP A 644 -6.63 -11.28 24.85
N ALA A 645 -6.76 -10.95 23.56
CA ALA A 645 -7.02 -9.59 23.08
C ALA A 645 -8.35 -9.02 23.61
N ALA A 646 -9.41 -9.84 23.62
CA ALA A 646 -10.71 -9.40 24.11
C ALA A 646 -10.64 -9.08 25.61
N ALA A 647 -9.93 -9.90 26.38
CA ALA A 647 -9.71 -9.66 27.80
C ALA A 647 -8.92 -8.35 28.06
N ALA A 648 -7.89 -8.08 27.25
CA ALA A 648 -7.11 -6.84 27.34
C ALA A 648 -7.96 -5.58 27.03
N LEU A 649 -8.94 -5.71 26.14
CA LEU A 649 -9.90 -4.65 25.78
C LEU A 649 -11.13 -4.61 26.70
N GLY A 650 -11.05 -5.16 27.92
CA GLY A 650 -12.15 -5.12 28.89
C GLY A 650 -13.36 -5.97 28.49
N GLY A 651 -13.15 -7.03 27.71
CA GLY A 651 -14.20 -7.95 27.26
C GLY A 651 -14.91 -7.55 25.98
N CYS A 652 -14.47 -6.49 25.30
CA CYS A 652 -15.12 -5.96 24.10
C CYS A 652 -16.60 -5.61 24.31
N ALA A 653 -16.88 -4.85 25.37
CA ALA A 653 -18.21 -4.31 25.66
C ALA A 653 -18.54 -3.04 24.87
N ASP A 654 -17.57 -2.45 24.15
CA ASP A 654 -17.71 -1.24 23.35
C ASP A 654 -17.88 -1.50 21.85
N THR A 655 -18.18 -0.45 21.08
CA THR A 655 -18.29 -0.49 19.62
C THR A 655 -17.00 -0.07 18.91
N SER A 656 -15.85 -0.29 19.55
CA SER A 656 -14.57 0.06 18.93
C SER A 656 -14.36 -0.71 17.62
N GLN A 657 -13.58 -0.13 16.70
CA GLN A 657 -13.24 -0.80 15.44
C GLN A 657 -12.54 -2.13 15.68
N ALA A 658 -11.70 -2.23 16.72
CA ALA A 658 -11.08 -3.47 17.15
C ALA A 658 -12.15 -4.53 17.53
N CYS A 659 -13.09 -4.20 18.40
CA CYS A 659 -14.14 -5.15 18.81
C CYS A 659 -15.08 -5.52 17.65
N THR A 660 -15.33 -4.61 16.70
CA THR A 660 -16.08 -4.91 15.48
C THR A 660 -15.36 -5.93 14.59
N LEU A 661 -14.05 -5.76 14.37
CA LEU A 661 -13.23 -6.72 13.60
C LEU A 661 -13.18 -8.09 14.29
N MET A 662 -13.08 -8.11 15.62
CA MET A 662 -13.09 -9.35 16.41
C MET A 662 -14.42 -10.09 16.31
N ALA A 663 -15.55 -9.37 16.34
CA ALA A 663 -16.87 -9.95 16.13
C ALA A 663 -17.00 -10.60 14.75
N GLY A 664 -16.45 -9.98 13.70
CA GLY A 664 -16.40 -10.55 12.35
C GLY A 664 -15.47 -11.76 12.20
N LEU A 665 -14.45 -11.88 13.04
CA LEU A 665 -13.50 -12.99 13.05
C LEU A 665 -14.03 -14.27 13.72
N LYS A 666 -14.81 -14.13 14.80
CA LYS A 666 -15.33 -15.27 15.58
C LYS A 666 -16.01 -16.36 14.73
N PRO A 667 -16.89 -16.04 13.76
CA PRO A 667 -17.50 -17.04 12.87
C PRO A 667 -16.49 -17.75 11.95
N LYS A 668 -15.43 -17.05 11.52
CA LYS A 668 -14.37 -17.64 10.67
C LYS A 668 -13.52 -18.65 11.44
N LEU A 669 -13.35 -18.43 12.74
CA LEU A 669 -12.54 -19.26 13.64
C LEU A 669 -13.39 -20.31 14.40
N ASP A 670 -14.61 -20.58 13.97
CA ASP A 670 -15.52 -21.59 14.53
C ASP A 670 -15.84 -21.42 16.02
N TRP A 671 -16.01 -20.18 16.50
CA TRP A 671 -16.50 -19.95 17.88
C TRP A 671 -17.87 -20.59 18.13
N SER A 672 -18.69 -20.71 17.09
CA SER A 672 -20.00 -21.35 17.14
C SER A 672 -19.95 -22.83 17.48
N LEU A 673 -18.84 -23.53 17.17
CA LEU A 673 -18.68 -24.93 17.55
C LEU A 673 -18.42 -25.10 19.05
N ALA A 674 -17.94 -24.07 19.75
CA ALA A 674 -17.72 -24.11 21.20
C ALA A 674 -18.97 -23.65 21.98
N SER A 675 -19.62 -22.59 21.50
CA SER A 675 -20.77 -21.97 22.16
C SER A 675 -21.92 -22.95 22.43
N GLY A 676 -22.34 -23.06 23.69
CA GLY A 676 -23.49 -23.87 24.11
C GLY A 676 -23.22 -25.37 24.23
N ARG A 677 -21.97 -25.81 24.04
CA ARG A 677 -21.55 -27.20 24.23
C ARG A 677 -20.94 -27.40 25.61
N THR A 678 -21.50 -28.35 26.36
CA THR A 678 -20.99 -28.76 27.65
C THR A 678 -19.94 -29.86 27.51
N ILE A 679 -18.82 -29.67 28.21
CA ILE A 679 -17.69 -30.59 28.25
C ILE A 679 -17.54 -31.16 29.66
N LEU A 680 -17.19 -32.44 29.74
CA LEU A 680 -16.76 -33.08 30.98
C LEU A 680 -15.23 -33.24 30.97
N VAL A 681 -14.56 -32.77 32.01
CA VAL A 681 -13.10 -32.87 32.13
C VAL A 681 -12.75 -33.97 33.13
N ARG A 682 -12.04 -35.00 32.69
CA ARG A 682 -11.53 -36.10 33.50
C ARG A 682 -10.01 -36.08 33.53
N PHE A 683 -9.41 -36.18 34.71
CA PHE A 683 -7.95 -36.10 34.82
C PHE A 683 -7.32 -37.06 35.84
N ALA A 684 -6.09 -37.47 35.54
CA ALA A 684 -5.22 -38.28 36.39
C ALA A 684 -3.84 -37.62 36.55
N GLY A 685 -3.22 -37.75 37.73
CA GLY A 685 -1.88 -37.23 38.00
C GLY A 685 -1.76 -35.70 38.13
N LEU A 686 -2.63 -34.90 37.50
CA LEU A 686 -2.56 -33.44 37.50
C LEU A 686 -3.04 -32.81 38.83
N ARG A 687 -2.47 -31.64 39.18
CA ARG A 687 -2.96 -30.83 40.31
C ARG A 687 -4.26 -30.15 39.91
N ARG A 688 -5.23 -30.10 40.83
CA ARG A 688 -6.55 -29.48 40.60
C ARG A 688 -6.45 -28.00 40.15
N ASN A 689 -5.47 -27.26 40.69
CA ASN A 689 -5.25 -25.87 40.29
C ASN A 689 -4.77 -25.74 38.83
N ASP A 690 -3.97 -26.69 38.34
CA ASP A 690 -3.47 -26.70 36.97
C ASP A 690 -4.61 -27.03 35.97
N VAL A 691 -5.56 -27.87 36.39
CA VAL A 691 -6.78 -28.18 35.64
C VAL A 691 -7.71 -26.96 35.60
N LYS A 692 -8.00 -26.36 36.76
CA LYS A 692 -8.83 -25.15 36.85
C LYS A 692 -8.30 -23.99 36.00
N ALA A 693 -6.98 -23.78 35.98
CA ALA A 693 -6.36 -22.76 35.15
C ALA A 693 -6.47 -23.06 33.63
N THR A 694 -6.60 -24.34 33.26
CA THR A 694 -6.90 -24.74 31.88
C THR A 694 -8.37 -24.47 31.56
N ASP A 695 -9.25 -24.78 32.50
CA ASP A 695 -10.70 -24.62 32.37
C ASP A 695 -11.11 -23.15 32.19
N ASP A 696 -10.53 -22.25 32.99
CA ASP A 696 -10.79 -20.81 32.86
C ASP A 696 -10.41 -20.28 31.46
N LYS A 697 -9.34 -20.81 30.86
CA LYS A 697 -8.93 -20.43 29.50
C LYS A 697 -9.82 -21.05 28.42
N LEU A 698 -10.29 -22.28 28.61
CA LEU A 698 -11.25 -22.91 27.70
C LEU A 698 -12.58 -22.14 27.70
N LYS A 699 -13.04 -21.64 28.85
CA LYS A 699 -14.22 -20.77 28.95
C LYS A 699 -14.07 -19.49 28.14
N MET A 700 -12.89 -18.87 28.15
CA MET A 700 -12.60 -17.70 27.30
C MET A 700 -12.67 -18.00 25.80
N LEU A 701 -12.43 -19.26 25.41
CA LEU A 701 -12.56 -19.76 24.03
C LEU A 701 -14.00 -20.18 23.66
N GLY A 702 -14.96 -19.99 24.58
CA GLY A 702 -16.38 -20.24 24.37
C GLY A 702 -16.84 -21.64 24.79
N TRP A 703 -15.98 -22.46 25.37
CA TRP A 703 -16.32 -23.80 25.84
C TRP A 703 -17.00 -23.78 27.21
N ASP A 704 -18.09 -24.52 27.38
CA ASP A 704 -18.76 -24.64 28.67
C ASP A 704 -18.32 -25.92 29.40
N ILE A 705 -17.90 -25.80 30.65
CA ILE A 705 -17.34 -26.91 31.44
C ILE A 705 -18.35 -27.30 32.51
N ALA A 706 -19.00 -28.44 32.30
CA ALA A 706 -20.10 -28.89 33.14
C ALA A 706 -19.61 -29.53 34.45
N ALA A 707 -18.52 -30.31 34.40
CA ALA A 707 -17.95 -30.96 35.57
C ALA A 707 -16.48 -31.34 35.38
N GLU A 708 -15.74 -31.34 36.49
CA GLU A 708 -14.36 -31.82 36.61
C GLU A 708 -14.32 -33.06 37.51
N ASP A 709 -13.71 -34.15 37.05
CA ASP A 709 -13.59 -35.40 37.81
C ASP A 709 -12.15 -35.94 37.82
N ARG A 710 -11.64 -36.25 39.01
CA ARG A 710 -10.32 -36.85 39.17
C ARG A 710 -10.47 -38.37 39.21
N THR A 711 -10.06 -39.05 38.15
CA THR A 711 -10.23 -40.50 38.00
C THR A 711 -8.93 -41.19 37.60
N ALA A 712 -8.64 -42.34 38.20
CA ALA A 712 -7.50 -43.17 37.81
C ALA A 712 -7.62 -43.69 36.37
N LEU A 713 -8.84 -43.81 35.85
CA LEU A 713 -9.10 -44.27 34.48
C LEU A 713 -8.54 -43.32 33.42
N ALA A 714 -8.32 -42.05 33.75
CA ALA A 714 -7.70 -41.07 32.85
C ALA A 714 -6.18 -41.21 32.74
N GLY A 715 -5.56 -42.08 33.55
CA GLY A 715 -4.12 -42.33 33.51
C GLY A 715 -3.67 -42.83 32.13
N GLY A 716 -2.69 -42.15 31.54
CA GLY A 716 -2.13 -42.50 30.24
C GLY A 716 -2.92 -42.00 29.03
N PHE A 717 -4.05 -41.31 29.24
CA PHE A 717 -4.84 -40.73 28.16
C PHE A 717 -4.63 -39.22 28.05
N ASN A 718 -4.52 -38.74 26.81
CA ASN A 718 -4.51 -37.33 26.44
C ASN A 718 -5.37 -37.18 25.18
N GLU A 719 -6.68 -37.11 25.36
CA GLU A 719 -7.62 -37.13 24.25
C GLU A 719 -8.94 -36.43 24.55
N VAL A 720 -9.61 -35.98 23.50
CA VAL A 720 -10.97 -35.47 23.51
C VAL A 720 -11.86 -36.52 22.88
N ARG A 721 -12.71 -37.15 23.69
CA ARG A 721 -13.65 -38.16 23.24
C ARG A 721 -14.94 -37.53 22.75
N TYR A 722 -15.44 -38.01 21.62
CA TYR A 722 -16.67 -37.50 21.01
C TYR A 722 -17.69 -38.60 20.66
N PRO A 723 -19.00 -38.30 20.72
CA PRO A 723 -20.08 -39.17 20.22
C PRO A 723 -20.00 -39.36 18.69
N ASP A 724 -20.59 -40.43 18.15
CA ASP A 724 -20.52 -40.76 16.71
C ASP A 724 -21.37 -39.84 15.81
N ASN A 725 -21.01 -38.56 15.74
CA ASN A 725 -21.57 -37.61 14.79
C ASN A 725 -20.51 -36.61 14.29
N GLU A 726 -20.72 -36.09 13.08
CA GLU A 726 -19.75 -35.26 12.36
C GLU A 726 -19.53 -33.88 13.00
N GLU A 727 -20.56 -33.32 13.62
CA GLU A 727 -20.46 -32.01 14.29
C GLU A 727 -19.63 -32.08 15.58
N ASP A 728 -19.84 -33.14 16.36
CA ASP A 728 -19.07 -33.44 17.57
C ASP A 728 -17.65 -33.85 17.24
N ARG A 729 -17.43 -34.56 16.12
CA ARG A 729 -16.08 -34.85 15.62
C ARG A 729 -15.31 -33.54 15.38
N ARG A 730 -15.89 -32.61 14.62
CA ARG A 730 -15.26 -31.30 14.34
C ARG A 730 -15.06 -30.48 15.62
N ALA A 731 -16.04 -30.46 16.51
CA ALA A 731 -15.92 -29.77 17.79
C ALA A 731 -14.80 -30.39 18.65
N ALA A 732 -14.65 -31.72 18.66
CA ALA A 732 -13.59 -32.40 19.38
C ALA A 732 -12.21 -32.14 18.79
N GLU A 733 -12.09 -32.07 17.47
CA GLU A 733 -10.86 -31.70 16.76
C GLU A 733 -10.42 -30.27 17.12
N VAL A 734 -11.36 -29.31 17.14
CA VAL A 734 -11.09 -27.92 17.58
C VAL A 734 -10.73 -27.87 19.07
N LEU A 735 -11.46 -28.58 19.94
CA LEU A 735 -11.19 -28.62 21.38
C LEU A 735 -9.82 -29.24 21.69
N ALA A 736 -9.44 -30.31 20.97
CA ALA A 736 -8.12 -30.92 21.09
C ALA A 736 -7.00 -29.97 20.64
N ALA A 737 -7.22 -29.20 19.57
CA ALA A 737 -6.28 -28.16 19.12
C ALA A 737 -6.18 -26.99 20.12
N ASP A 738 -7.31 -26.53 20.70
CA ASP A 738 -7.34 -25.50 21.75
C ASP A 738 -6.54 -25.97 22.99
N LEU A 739 -6.70 -27.22 23.42
CA LEU A 739 -5.90 -27.82 24.51
C LEU A 739 -4.40 -27.88 24.17
N ARG A 740 -4.04 -28.23 22.94
CA ARG A 740 -2.64 -28.19 22.46
C ARG A 740 -2.08 -26.78 22.51
N ALA A 741 -2.86 -25.78 22.06
CA ALA A 741 -2.48 -24.37 22.13
C ALA A 741 -2.34 -23.85 23.58
N LEU A 742 -3.01 -24.49 24.55
CA LEU A 742 -2.87 -24.23 25.99
C LEU A 742 -1.67 -24.94 26.64
N GLY A 743 -0.89 -25.70 25.87
CA GLY A 743 0.33 -26.39 26.33
C GLY A 743 0.16 -27.89 26.54
N ARG A 744 -0.99 -28.49 26.17
CA ARG A 744 -1.23 -29.94 26.25
C ARG A 744 -0.94 -30.60 24.90
N SER A 745 0.31 -30.61 24.48
CA SER A 745 0.75 -30.95 23.11
C SER A 745 0.37 -32.35 22.62
N SER A 746 0.08 -33.31 23.51
CA SER A 746 -0.24 -34.71 23.18
C SER A 746 -1.73 -34.98 22.91
N VAL A 747 -2.61 -34.00 23.13
CA VAL A 747 -4.07 -34.19 23.08
C VAL A 747 -4.58 -34.40 21.65
N ARG A 748 -5.38 -35.44 21.43
CA ARG A 748 -6.01 -35.77 20.13
C ARG A 748 -7.51 -36.02 20.24
N ALA A 749 -8.25 -35.86 19.15
CA ALA A 749 -9.67 -36.23 19.12
C ALA A 749 -9.81 -37.74 18.83
N THR A 750 -10.62 -38.43 19.64
CA THR A 750 -10.84 -39.88 19.54
C THR A 750 -12.33 -40.19 19.61
N LYS A 751 -12.83 -41.08 18.74
CA LYS A 751 -14.22 -41.52 18.81
C LYS A 751 -14.45 -42.31 20.11
N ALA A 752 -15.48 -41.97 20.87
CA ALA A 752 -15.79 -42.65 22.11
C ALA A 752 -16.18 -44.12 21.86
N SER A 753 -15.65 -45.04 22.65
CA SER A 753 -15.91 -46.50 22.53
C SER A 753 -17.26 -46.94 23.13
N GLY A 754 -18.07 -45.99 23.63
CA GLY A 754 -19.36 -46.24 24.30
C GLY A 754 -20.33 -45.07 24.12
N PRO A 755 -21.51 -45.07 24.77
CA PRO A 755 -22.55 -44.06 24.60
C PRO A 755 -22.18 -42.73 25.30
N ALA A 756 -21.17 -42.05 24.78
CA ALA A 756 -20.88 -40.67 25.15
C ALA A 756 -22.05 -39.79 24.70
N LYS A 757 -22.60 -39.00 25.62
CA LYS A 757 -23.68 -38.04 25.33
C LYS A 757 -23.16 -36.62 25.05
N SER A 758 -21.89 -36.38 25.34
CA SER A 758 -21.23 -35.08 25.23
C SER A 758 -19.72 -35.26 24.99
N LEU A 759 -19.02 -34.16 24.73
CA LEU A 759 -17.56 -34.16 24.62
C LEU A 759 -16.94 -34.42 26.00
N GLU A 760 -15.92 -35.28 26.03
CA GLU A 760 -15.18 -35.58 27.25
C GLU A 760 -13.68 -35.37 27.03
N VAL A 761 -13.06 -34.55 27.86
CA VAL A 761 -11.61 -34.30 27.84
C VAL A 761 -10.95 -35.22 28.86
N TRP A 762 -10.00 -36.03 28.42
CA TRP A 762 -9.25 -36.96 29.26
C TRP A 762 -7.79 -36.53 29.29
N LEU A 763 -7.29 -36.13 30.47
CA LEU A 763 -5.93 -35.61 30.66
C LEU A 763 -5.12 -36.42 31.67
N SER A 764 -3.84 -36.61 31.37
CA SER A 764 -2.85 -37.18 32.28
C SER A 764 -1.63 -36.27 32.41
N ILE A 765 -0.81 -36.49 33.44
CA ILE A 765 0.59 -36.03 33.47
C ILE A 765 1.33 -36.59 32.26
#